data_AF-A0A8K0R060-F1
#
_entry.id   AF-A0A8K0R060-F1
#
_cell.length_a   1.000
_cell.length_b   1.000
_cell.length_c   1.000
_cell.angle_alpha   90.00
_cell.angle_beta   90.00
_cell.angle_gamma   90.00
#
_symmetry.space_group_name_H-M   'P 1'
#
loop_
_entity.id
_entity.type
_entity.pdbx_description
1 polymer ?
#
loop_
_entity_poly.entity_id
_entity_poly.type
_entity_poly.pdbx_seq_one_letter_code
_entity_poly.pdbx_strand_id
1 'polypeptide(L)'
;MAPSYENLPLEDDEFDESQIDFADIEEQFQVRLDEGLDAFVVIDGLPVVPEDSKGKLVKFVLRKLNTVGKVKEDGVHMPVGDDGKTEGYAFVEYSAPAEAVAAVKQLHGTALDKKHIMAVNKLTDIDRYGKEGRIDEEYHAPEIAPFEQKEHLRWWLGDPDSRDQMAFYRAEKVGVFWNEKEEAPDVIVDRENWTESFIQWSPQGTYLTSMHAQGVQLWGGKAWSRQKRFAHPGVNLVDYSPSEQYLTTWSHRPLQVDENHPVPSLSLEEDGKNYIIWDIATGKPLRSFATIDMPAGIDADGNPVKKKLQWPTFKWSSDDKYVARMTQGSSIAVYELPRMNLLDKSSIKIEGVMDFEWAPATPKRDGIKTYEQLLCYWTPELGSNPAKVGLMSIPSKEIVRTRNLFNVSDAKLHWQSEAAYVCVKVDRHSKSKKSLATNLEIFRVREKGVPVEVVDSIKDAVINFAWEPKGNRFVLITTGEVVPNAAVGPKTAVSFFAPEKLKGGAPGNFRHIRTVDKKNSNAIYWSPKGRFVVVAALQSQQSFELDFYDLSFEKPKDESEKGDKELNANLQLMDTVEHYGVTDIEWDPTGRYVATVASAFRHRMENGYHLYDFKGTLLREEHIDGFKQLLWRPRPPTLLSKEEQAEIRKNLRNYSKVFDEQDLAKRSSANRAVVEARREMLEEWNRWREEVIRRLEEEGADLELSAAKGETPGVAEDGHLEEIEEIVEEIIEESEEVM
;
A
#
# COMPACT_ATOMS: atom_id res chain seq x y z
N MET A 1 22.21 -54.57 6.35
CA MET A 1 21.92 -55.81 7.09
C MET A 1 20.65 -55.57 7.89
N ALA A 2 19.58 -56.30 7.57
CA ALA A 2 18.33 -56.24 8.33
C ALA A 2 18.52 -56.99 9.66
N PRO A 3 17.92 -56.55 10.78
CA PRO A 3 17.98 -57.30 12.03
C PRO A 3 17.15 -58.59 11.90
N SER A 4 17.69 -59.68 12.45
CA SER A 4 17.10 -61.02 12.45
C SER A 4 15.88 -61.12 13.37
N TYR A 5 15.00 -62.06 13.01
CA TYR A 5 13.70 -62.38 13.63
C TYR A 5 13.77 -62.91 15.07
N GLU A 6 14.94 -62.88 15.72
CA GLU A 6 15.21 -63.53 17.01
C GLU A 6 14.99 -62.60 18.23
N ASN A 7 14.64 -61.32 18.02
CA ASN A 7 14.42 -60.33 19.10
C ASN A 7 12.94 -60.00 19.34
N LEU A 8 12.00 -60.84 18.89
CA LEU A 8 10.60 -60.68 19.27
C LEU A 8 10.37 -61.33 20.65
N PRO A 9 9.83 -60.60 21.65
CA PRO A 9 9.47 -61.17 22.93
C PRO A 9 8.43 -62.28 22.73
N LEU A 10 8.67 -63.42 23.37
CA LEU A 10 7.75 -64.56 23.42
C LEU A 10 6.47 -64.14 24.16
N GLU A 11 5.34 -64.53 23.58
CA GLU A 11 4.00 -64.52 24.18
C GLU A 11 4.04 -65.14 25.59
N ASP A 12 3.83 -64.32 26.62
CA ASP A 12 3.22 -64.68 27.93
C ASP A 12 3.29 -63.50 28.91
N ASP A 13 2.73 -62.35 28.52
CA ASP A 13 2.20 -61.40 29.49
C ASP A 13 0.69 -61.35 29.24
N GLU A 14 -0.09 -61.93 30.15
CA GLU A 14 -1.52 -61.66 30.26
C GLU A 14 -1.67 -60.13 30.38
N PHE A 15 -2.00 -59.47 29.27
CA PHE A 15 -2.36 -58.06 29.27
C PHE A 15 -3.61 -57.94 30.15
N ASP A 16 -3.43 -57.39 31.34
CA ASP A 16 -4.54 -57.00 32.20
C ASP A 16 -5.29 -55.87 31.49
N GLU A 17 -6.36 -56.23 30.77
CA GLU A 17 -7.22 -55.30 30.04
C GLU A 17 -7.78 -54.19 30.95
N SER A 18 -7.70 -54.33 32.28
CA SER A 18 -8.10 -53.30 33.25
C SER A 18 -7.09 -52.16 33.41
N GLN A 19 -5.88 -52.27 32.85
CA GLN A 19 -4.84 -51.21 32.90
C GLN A 19 -4.75 -50.38 31.61
N ILE A 20 -5.57 -50.69 30.60
CA ILE A 20 -5.65 -49.89 29.39
C ILE A 20 -6.59 -48.71 29.68
N ASP A 21 -6.03 -47.50 29.75
CA ASP A 21 -6.79 -46.27 29.92
C ASP A 21 -7.49 -45.95 28.59
N PHE A 22 -8.78 -46.23 28.52
CA PHE A 22 -9.63 -45.91 27.38
C PHE A 22 -10.18 -44.48 27.45
N ALA A 23 -9.78 -43.64 28.41
CA ALA A 23 -10.34 -42.29 28.55
C ALA A 23 -10.09 -41.42 27.31
N ASP A 24 -8.96 -41.58 26.62
CA ASP A 24 -8.63 -40.84 25.41
C ASP A 24 -9.48 -41.27 24.20
N ILE A 25 -9.72 -42.57 24.04
CA ILE A 25 -10.57 -43.16 23.00
C ILE A 25 -12.05 -42.94 23.32
N GLU A 26 -12.47 -43.05 24.59
CA GLU A 26 -13.80 -42.65 25.04
C GLU A 26 -14.03 -41.17 24.81
N GLU A 27 -13.07 -40.28 25.09
CA GLU A 27 -13.24 -38.84 24.82
C GLU A 27 -13.26 -38.54 23.30
N GLN A 28 -12.50 -39.28 22.50
CA GLN A 28 -12.42 -39.11 21.05
C GLN A 28 -13.60 -39.74 20.28
N PHE A 29 -14.21 -40.80 20.81
CA PHE A 29 -15.31 -41.54 20.18
C PHE A 29 -16.60 -41.58 21.02
N GLN A 30 -16.70 -40.78 22.08
CA GLN A 30 -17.99 -40.52 22.72
C GLN A 30 -18.90 -39.89 21.67
N VAL A 31 -19.78 -40.72 21.11
CA VAL A 31 -20.88 -40.24 20.29
C VAL A 31 -21.80 -39.52 21.27
N ARG A 32 -21.59 -38.20 21.42
CA ARG A 32 -22.58 -37.33 22.04
C ARG A 32 -23.86 -37.52 21.25
N LEU A 33 -24.86 -38.11 21.88
CA LEU A 33 -26.24 -38.11 21.41
C LEU A 33 -26.78 -36.67 21.54
N ASP A 34 -26.18 -35.73 20.79
CA ASP A 34 -26.66 -34.36 20.63
C ASP A 34 -27.76 -34.36 19.56
N GLU A 35 -28.94 -34.83 19.95
CA GLU A 35 -30.17 -34.61 19.18
C GLU A 35 -31.19 -33.91 20.08
N GLY A 36 -31.02 -32.60 20.29
CA GLY A 36 -32.11 -31.74 20.78
C GLY A 36 -31.71 -30.45 21.51
N LEU A 37 -30.53 -30.36 22.11
CA LEU A 37 -30.19 -29.26 23.03
C LEU A 37 -29.70 -27.97 22.34
N ASP A 38 -29.33 -28.02 21.06
CA ASP A 38 -28.85 -26.83 20.31
C ASP A 38 -29.93 -25.77 20.08
N ALA A 39 -31.20 -26.14 20.21
CA ALA A 39 -32.31 -25.20 20.15
C ALA A 39 -32.60 -24.50 21.49
N PHE A 40 -31.87 -24.86 22.57
CA PHE A 40 -32.07 -24.31 23.90
C PHE A 40 -31.08 -23.20 24.23
N VAL A 41 -31.59 -22.11 24.78
CA VAL A 41 -30.81 -21.02 25.36
C VAL A 41 -31.14 -20.84 26.84
N VAL A 42 -30.15 -20.39 27.60
CA VAL A 42 -30.30 -19.97 28.99
C VAL A 42 -30.29 -18.45 29.03
N ILE A 43 -31.32 -17.88 29.63
CA ILE A 43 -31.45 -16.44 29.83
C ILE A 43 -31.25 -16.14 31.30
N ASP A 44 -30.21 -15.39 31.63
CA ASP A 44 -29.87 -14.92 32.97
C ASP A 44 -30.13 -13.40 33.09
N GLY A 45 -30.21 -12.91 34.33
CA GLY A 45 -30.49 -11.51 34.64
C GLY A 45 -31.97 -11.12 34.55
N LEU A 46 -32.89 -12.09 34.69
CA LEU A 46 -34.33 -11.84 34.75
C LEU A 46 -34.75 -11.34 36.15
N PRO A 47 -35.77 -10.46 36.24
CA PRO A 47 -36.29 -10.03 37.54
C PRO A 47 -36.84 -11.17 38.40
N VAL A 48 -36.43 -11.22 39.67
CA VAL A 48 -36.96 -12.17 40.67
C VAL A 48 -38.38 -11.77 41.08
N VAL A 49 -39.38 -12.59 40.74
CA VAL A 49 -40.80 -12.32 41.01
C VAL A 49 -41.48 -13.47 41.77
N PRO A 50 -42.54 -13.21 42.56
CA PRO A 50 -43.37 -14.27 43.15
C PRO A 50 -44.09 -15.10 42.08
N GLU A 51 -44.44 -16.35 42.42
CA GLU A 51 -45.09 -17.30 41.51
C GLU A 51 -46.32 -16.74 40.77
N ASP A 52 -47.18 -15.98 41.46
CA ASP A 52 -48.37 -15.33 40.87
C ASP A 52 -48.04 -14.35 39.73
N SER A 53 -46.82 -13.80 39.73
CA SER A 53 -46.34 -12.82 38.74
C SER A 53 -45.50 -13.46 37.63
N LYS A 54 -45.11 -14.73 37.77
CA LYS A 54 -44.33 -15.50 36.78
C LYS A 54 -44.96 -15.46 35.40
N GLY A 55 -46.27 -15.70 35.30
CA GLY A 55 -46.98 -15.71 34.01
C GLY A 55 -46.94 -14.37 33.24
N LYS A 56 -46.85 -13.24 33.96
CA LYS A 56 -46.70 -11.91 33.33
C LYS A 56 -45.28 -11.69 32.82
N LEU A 57 -44.28 -12.13 33.59
CA LEU A 57 -42.88 -12.04 33.21
C LEU A 57 -42.58 -12.90 31.98
N VAL A 58 -43.08 -14.15 31.94
CA VAL A 58 -42.95 -15.04 30.77
C VAL A 58 -43.52 -14.39 29.51
N LYS A 59 -44.73 -13.78 29.57
CA LYS A 59 -45.30 -13.06 28.42
C LYS A 59 -44.48 -11.85 27.97
N PHE A 60 -43.84 -11.15 28.90
CA PHE A 60 -42.97 -10.02 28.60
C PHE A 60 -41.68 -10.48 27.90
N VAL A 61 -41.03 -11.51 28.42
CA VAL A 61 -39.81 -12.10 27.87
C VAL A 61 -40.09 -12.73 26.50
N LEU A 62 -41.20 -13.48 26.35
CA LEU A 62 -41.64 -14.03 25.06
C LEU A 62 -41.81 -12.97 23.97
N ARG A 63 -42.29 -11.77 24.30
CA ARG A 63 -42.43 -10.68 23.32
C ARG A 63 -41.08 -10.25 22.74
N LYS A 64 -40.01 -10.29 23.55
CA LYS A 64 -38.65 -9.98 23.12
C LYS A 64 -38.01 -11.16 22.40
N LEU A 65 -38.24 -12.39 22.85
CA LEU A 65 -37.67 -13.59 22.21
C LEU A 65 -38.25 -13.83 20.81
N ASN A 66 -39.56 -13.58 20.65
CA ASN A 66 -40.26 -13.73 19.38
C ASN A 66 -39.89 -12.66 18.33
N THR A 67 -39.06 -11.66 18.65
CA THR A 67 -38.52 -10.76 17.62
C THR A 67 -37.41 -11.39 16.80
N VAL A 68 -36.78 -12.46 17.31
CA VAL A 68 -35.60 -13.09 16.69
C VAL A 68 -35.89 -14.49 16.16
N GLY A 69 -36.84 -15.22 16.75
CA GLY A 69 -37.24 -16.55 16.30
C GLY A 69 -38.49 -17.05 17.00
N LYS A 70 -39.12 -18.12 16.51
CA LYS A 70 -40.37 -18.62 17.09
C LYS A 70 -40.08 -19.56 18.27
N VAL A 71 -40.40 -19.11 19.48
CA VAL A 71 -40.36 -19.96 20.69
C VAL A 71 -41.52 -20.97 20.65
N LYS A 72 -41.28 -22.23 21.05
CA LYS A 72 -42.34 -23.25 21.13
C LYS A 72 -43.39 -22.87 22.18
N GLU A 73 -44.65 -23.31 22.01
CA GLU A 73 -45.79 -22.87 22.83
C GLU A 73 -45.62 -23.16 24.34
N ASP A 74 -44.89 -24.22 24.71
CA ASP A 74 -44.48 -24.55 26.08
C ASP A 74 -42.95 -24.51 26.29
N GLY A 75 -42.23 -23.81 25.41
CA GLY A 75 -40.76 -23.82 25.36
C GLY A 75 -40.07 -22.94 26.40
N VAL A 76 -40.78 -22.28 27.33
CA VAL A 76 -40.16 -21.41 28.35
C VAL A 76 -40.32 -22.02 29.73
N HIS A 77 -39.21 -22.50 30.29
CA HIS A 77 -39.15 -23.01 31.65
C HIS A 77 -38.42 -22.03 32.56
N MET A 78 -39.10 -21.53 33.58
CA MET A 78 -38.52 -20.61 34.57
C MET A 78 -38.61 -21.26 35.96
N PRO A 79 -37.48 -21.69 36.55
CA PRO A 79 -37.45 -22.31 37.87
C PRO A 79 -37.97 -21.38 38.97
N VAL A 80 -38.63 -21.97 39.95
CA VAL A 80 -39.12 -21.31 41.16
C VAL A 80 -38.46 -22.01 42.33
N GLY A 81 -37.75 -21.25 43.16
CA GLY A 81 -37.05 -21.77 44.33
C GLY A 81 -38.00 -22.10 45.47
N ASP A 82 -37.47 -22.73 46.52
CA ASP A 82 -38.22 -23.13 47.71
C ASP A 82 -38.85 -21.94 48.48
N ASP A 83 -38.43 -20.72 48.17
CA ASP A 83 -38.96 -19.47 48.74
C ASP A 83 -40.21 -18.93 48.00
N GLY A 84 -40.69 -19.65 46.97
CA GLY A 84 -41.86 -19.27 46.17
C GLY A 84 -41.60 -18.13 45.18
N LYS A 85 -40.32 -17.83 44.87
CA LYS A 85 -39.91 -16.83 43.88
C LYS A 85 -39.09 -17.44 42.75
N THR A 86 -39.08 -16.77 41.60
CA THR A 86 -38.29 -17.19 40.45
C THR A 86 -36.79 -16.98 40.69
N GLU A 87 -35.94 -17.90 40.25
CA GLU A 87 -34.50 -17.85 40.53
C GLU A 87 -33.69 -16.85 39.66
N GLY A 88 -34.38 -16.08 38.81
CA GLY A 88 -33.74 -15.01 38.01
C GLY A 88 -33.19 -15.46 36.66
N TYR A 89 -33.37 -16.73 36.28
CA TYR A 89 -33.02 -17.26 34.97
C TYR A 89 -34.16 -18.10 34.35
N ALA A 90 -34.10 -18.33 33.05
CA ALA A 90 -35.07 -19.16 32.33
C ALA A 90 -34.42 -19.94 31.18
N PHE A 91 -34.89 -21.16 30.95
CA PHE A 91 -34.58 -21.97 29.79
C PHE A 91 -35.60 -21.73 28.69
N VAL A 92 -35.12 -21.53 27.46
CA VAL A 92 -35.96 -21.24 26.31
C VAL A 92 -35.63 -22.17 25.16
N GLU A 93 -36.63 -22.87 24.65
CA GLU A 93 -36.55 -23.73 23.48
C GLU A 93 -37.10 -23.02 22.24
N TYR A 94 -36.25 -22.85 21.24
CA TYR A 94 -36.62 -22.36 19.92
C TYR A 94 -37.11 -23.47 18.99
N SER A 95 -37.78 -23.09 17.90
CA SER A 95 -38.26 -24.05 16.91
C SER A 95 -37.10 -24.63 16.08
N ALA A 96 -36.00 -23.88 15.92
CA ALA A 96 -34.81 -24.34 15.22
C ALA A 96 -33.50 -23.88 15.92
N PRO A 97 -32.41 -24.67 15.86
CA PRO A 97 -31.10 -24.29 16.41
C PRO A 97 -30.54 -22.95 15.89
N ALA A 98 -30.78 -22.63 14.61
CA ALA A 98 -30.35 -21.37 14.02
C ALA A 98 -30.98 -20.14 14.70
N GLU A 99 -32.21 -20.27 15.22
CA GLU A 99 -32.90 -19.21 15.96
C GLU A 99 -32.31 -19.01 17.36
N ALA A 100 -31.88 -20.09 18.01
CA ALA A 100 -31.17 -20.03 19.30
C ALA A 100 -29.83 -19.30 19.18
N VAL A 101 -29.05 -19.59 18.11
CA VAL A 101 -27.81 -18.85 17.80
C VAL A 101 -28.10 -17.37 17.54
N ALA A 102 -29.15 -17.07 16.77
CA ALA A 102 -29.54 -15.69 16.50
C ALA A 102 -29.97 -14.95 17.78
N ALA A 103 -30.65 -15.64 18.71
CA ALA A 103 -31.07 -15.08 19.99
C ALA A 103 -29.87 -14.69 20.86
N VAL A 104 -28.86 -15.56 20.98
CA VAL A 104 -27.60 -15.23 21.68
C VAL A 104 -26.94 -14.00 21.06
N LYS A 105 -26.81 -13.96 19.72
CA LYS A 105 -26.14 -12.86 19.01
C LYS A 105 -26.86 -11.52 19.12
N GLN A 106 -28.20 -11.51 19.14
CA GLN A 106 -28.98 -10.26 19.08
C GLN A 106 -29.52 -9.78 20.42
N LEU A 107 -29.76 -10.69 21.38
CA LEU A 107 -30.44 -10.36 22.62
C LEU A 107 -29.52 -10.31 23.84
N HIS A 108 -28.32 -10.89 23.78
CA HIS A 108 -27.34 -10.81 24.85
C HIS A 108 -26.94 -9.33 25.12
N GLY A 109 -26.90 -8.93 26.39
CA GLY A 109 -26.58 -7.56 26.81
C GLY A 109 -27.75 -6.57 26.69
N THR A 110 -28.96 -7.03 26.36
CA THR A 110 -30.13 -6.15 26.24
C THR A 110 -30.69 -5.78 27.61
N ALA A 111 -30.80 -4.47 27.89
CA ALA A 111 -31.46 -3.99 29.11
C ALA A 111 -32.97 -4.30 29.11
N LEU A 112 -33.47 -4.95 30.16
CA LEU A 112 -34.89 -5.21 30.38
C LEU A 112 -35.54 -4.04 31.12
N ASP A 113 -34.84 -3.50 32.11
CA ASP A 113 -35.18 -2.28 32.83
C ASP A 113 -33.88 -1.55 33.27
N LYS A 114 -33.98 -0.60 34.21
CA LYS A 114 -32.80 0.16 34.69
C LYS A 114 -31.82 -0.66 35.53
N LYS A 115 -32.22 -1.83 36.04
CA LYS A 115 -31.46 -2.68 36.96
C LYS A 115 -31.10 -4.05 36.36
N HIS A 116 -31.90 -4.55 35.43
CA HIS A 116 -31.76 -5.89 34.86
C HIS A 116 -31.30 -5.84 33.42
N ILE A 117 -30.19 -6.51 33.13
CA ILE A 117 -29.62 -6.71 31.79
C ILE A 117 -29.69 -8.20 31.50
N MET A 118 -30.26 -8.54 30.36
CA MET A 118 -30.44 -9.92 29.95
C MET A 118 -29.14 -10.49 29.38
N ALA A 119 -28.63 -11.57 29.97
CA ALA A 119 -27.53 -12.35 29.42
C ALA A 119 -28.10 -13.62 28.78
N VAL A 120 -27.87 -13.81 27.48
CA VAL A 120 -28.36 -14.98 26.74
C VAL A 120 -27.16 -15.84 26.37
N ASN A 121 -27.16 -17.09 26.82
CA ASN A 121 -26.08 -18.07 26.60
C ASN A 121 -26.66 -19.35 25.99
N LYS A 122 -25.84 -20.14 25.27
CA LYS A 122 -26.30 -21.45 24.78
C LYS A 122 -26.35 -22.42 25.95
N LEU A 123 -27.28 -23.38 25.92
CA LEU A 123 -27.31 -24.41 26.96
C LEU A 123 -26.01 -25.25 26.94
N THR A 124 -25.45 -25.48 25.75
CA THR A 124 -24.17 -26.18 25.55
C THR A 124 -22.95 -25.45 26.10
N ASP A 125 -23.05 -24.15 26.39
CA ASP A 125 -21.97 -23.39 27.05
C ASP A 125 -21.74 -23.86 28.50
N ILE A 126 -22.75 -24.48 29.13
CA ILE A 126 -22.60 -25.07 30.47
C ILE A 126 -21.59 -26.21 30.45
N ASP A 127 -21.56 -27.04 29.40
CA ASP A 127 -20.56 -28.09 29.27
C ASP A 127 -19.17 -27.54 28.93
N ARG A 128 -19.12 -26.35 28.31
CA ARG A 128 -17.87 -25.69 27.92
C ARG A 128 -17.21 -25.00 29.12
N TYR A 129 -17.99 -24.30 29.95
CA TYR A 129 -17.51 -23.44 31.02
C TYR A 129 -17.84 -23.94 32.44
N GLY A 130 -18.89 -24.74 32.60
CA GLY A 130 -19.42 -25.18 33.89
C GLY A 130 -18.92 -26.54 34.38
N LYS A 131 -18.15 -27.28 33.57
CA LYS A 131 -17.52 -28.54 34.01
C LYS A 131 -16.28 -28.22 34.85
N GLU A 132 -16.23 -28.72 36.09
CA GLU A 132 -15.10 -28.56 37.01
C GLU A 132 -13.76 -28.87 36.30
N GLY A 133 -12.79 -27.98 36.45
CA GLY A 133 -11.45 -28.10 35.86
C GLY A 133 -11.24 -27.46 34.48
N ARG A 134 -12.28 -26.93 33.81
CA ARG A 134 -12.12 -26.19 32.53
C ARG A 134 -11.84 -24.69 32.69
N ILE A 135 -12.11 -24.13 33.86
CA ILE A 135 -11.76 -22.77 34.24
C ILE A 135 -10.83 -22.87 35.44
N ASP A 136 -9.68 -22.22 35.33
CA ASP A 136 -8.74 -22.12 36.43
C ASP A 136 -9.29 -21.14 37.47
N GLU A 137 -9.57 -21.64 38.68
CA GLU A 137 -10.08 -20.81 39.79
C GLU A 137 -8.96 -19.94 40.40
N GLU A 138 -7.69 -20.31 40.19
CA GLU A 138 -6.54 -19.54 40.65
C GLU A 138 -5.99 -18.65 39.53
N TYR A 139 -6.00 -17.34 39.76
CA TYR A 139 -5.39 -16.40 38.83
C TYR A 139 -3.86 -16.53 38.85
N HIS A 140 -3.30 -17.17 37.83
CA HIS A 140 -1.87 -17.10 37.56
C HIS A 140 -1.55 -15.83 36.78
N ALA A 141 -0.81 -14.91 37.41
CA ALA A 141 -0.31 -13.73 36.72
C ALA A 141 0.58 -14.16 35.53
N PRO A 142 0.36 -13.62 34.32
CA PRO A 142 1.15 -14.00 33.16
C PRO A 142 2.62 -13.62 33.36
N GLU A 143 3.51 -14.54 33.02
CA GLU A 143 4.95 -14.31 33.12
C GLU A 143 5.36 -13.19 32.14
N ILE A 144 5.91 -12.10 32.69
CA ILE A 144 6.45 -11.02 31.88
C ILE A 144 7.78 -11.51 31.32
N ALA A 145 7.79 -11.86 30.03
CA ALA A 145 9.01 -12.29 29.36
C ALA A 145 10.14 -11.26 29.56
N PRO A 146 11.38 -11.72 29.78
CA PRO A 146 12.52 -10.83 29.93
C PRO A 146 12.69 -9.94 28.69
N PHE A 147 13.20 -8.73 28.89
CA PHE A 147 13.41 -7.79 27.80
C PHE A 147 14.45 -8.32 26.81
N GLU A 148 14.01 -8.64 25.61
CA GLU A 148 14.90 -8.90 24.47
C GLU A 148 15.14 -7.59 23.70
N GLN A 149 16.41 -7.20 23.58
CA GLN A 149 16.77 -6.03 22.78
C GLN A 149 16.43 -6.31 21.31
N LYS A 150 15.42 -5.61 20.80
CA LYS A 150 15.03 -5.71 19.40
C LYS A 150 16.10 -5.10 18.50
N GLU A 151 16.29 -5.72 17.34
CA GLU A 151 17.13 -5.16 16.29
C GLU A 151 16.65 -3.77 15.87
N HIS A 152 17.60 -2.94 15.46
CA HIS A 152 17.29 -1.61 14.96
C HIS A 152 16.58 -1.73 13.60
N LEU A 153 15.26 -1.51 13.58
CA LEU A 153 14.44 -1.66 12.37
C LEU A 153 14.91 -0.73 11.23
N ARG A 154 15.46 0.45 11.57
CA ARG A 154 15.94 1.47 10.63
C ARG A 154 17.42 1.37 10.26
N TRP A 155 18.00 0.17 10.34
CA TRP A 155 19.43 -0.07 10.12
C TRP A 155 19.92 0.40 8.73
N TRP A 156 19.07 0.29 7.70
CA TRP A 156 19.44 0.62 6.31
C TRP A 156 19.77 2.09 6.09
N LEU A 157 19.30 2.99 6.99
CA LEU A 157 19.62 4.41 6.93
C LEU A 157 21.08 4.71 7.27
N GLY A 158 21.76 3.76 7.95
CA GLY A 158 23.17 3.86 8.31
C GLY A 158 24.12 3.22 7.29
N ASP A 159 23.64 2.89 6.09
CA ASP A 159 24.51 2.42 5.00
C ASP A 159 25.56 3.49 4.65
N PRO A 160 26.87 3.17 4.70
CA PRO A 160 27.93 4.15 4.48
C PRO A 160 27.91 4.73 3.06
N ASP A 161 27.47 3.93 2.09
CA ASP A 161 27.38 4.30 0.67
C ASP A 161 26.06 5.03 0.33
N SER A 162 25.17 5.19 1.32
CA SER A 162 23.86 5.83 1.15
C SER A 162 23.05 5.28 -0.03
N ARG A 163 23.14 3.96 -0.24
CA ARG A 163 22.40 3.24 -1.26
C ARG A 163 20.91 3.17 -0.90
N ASP A 164 20.08 3.05 -1.92
CA ASP A 164 18.64 2.87 -1.76
C ASP A 164 18.28 1.40 -1.99
N GLN A 165 17.33 0.89 -1.21
CA GLN A 165 16.88 -0.50 -1.33
C GLN A 165 15.68 -0.59 -2.27
N MET A 166 15.61 -1.70 -2.99
CA MET A 166 14.47 -2.04 -3.85
C MET A 166 14.01 -3.46 -3.53
N ALA A 167 12.70 -3.67 -3.53
CA ALA A 167 12.10 -4.99 -3.42
C ALA A 167 11.64 -5.47 -4.79
N PHE A 168 11.96 -6.72 -5.12
CA PHE A 168 11.49 -7.39 -6.32
C PHE A 168 10.52 -8.49 -5.96
N TYR A 169 9.46 -8.61 -6.76
CA TYR A 169 8.62 -9.79 -6.79
C TYR A 169 8.69 -10.38 -8.20
N ARG A 170 9.25 -11.59 -8.32
CA ARG A 170 9.52 -12.27 -9.59
C ARG A 170 9.09 -13.73 -9.50
N ALA A 171 8.23 -14.19 -10.40
CA ALA A 171 7.60 -15.51 -10.30
C ALA A 171 7.10 -15.74 -8.86
N GLU A 172 7.62 -16.74 -8.15
CA GLU A 172 7.26 -17.03 -6.75
C GLU A 172 8.34 -16.58 -5.74
N LYS A 173 9.32 -15.78 -6.16
CA LYS A 173 10.40 -15.25 -5.31
C LYS A 173 10.22 -13.78 -5.00
N VAL A 174 10.44 -13.42 -3.74
CA VAL A 174 10.53 -12.04 -3.30
C VAL A 174 11.91 -11.82 -2.71
N GLY A 175 12.57 -10.74 -3.13
CA GLY A 175 13.84 -10.34 -2.55
C GLY A 175 13.93 -8.85 -2.33
N VAL A 176 14.86 -8.45 -1.47
CA VAL A 176 15.25 -7.05 -1.25
C VAL A 176 16.72 -6.91 -1.59
N PHE A 177 17.04 -5.88 -2.36
CA PHE A 177 18.34 -5.64 -2.95
C PHE A 177 18.80 -4.21 -2.71
N TRP A 178 20.10 -3.99 -2.62
CA TRP A 178 20.70 -2.66 -2.72
C TRP A 178 20.83 -2.24 -4.18
N ASN A 179 20.62 -0.95 -4.44
CA ASN A 179 20.89 -0.39 -5.76
C ASN A 179 22.39 -0.12 -5.96
N GLU A 180 23.00 -0.78 -6.95
CA GLU A 180 24.41 -0.59 -7.34
C GLU A 180 24.58 0.16 -8.68
N LYS A 181 23.66 1.08 -9.00
CA LYS A 181 23.69 1.89 -10.22
C LYS A 181 23.74 1.03 -11.50
N GLU A 182 24.91 0.88 -12.10
CA GLU A 182 25.18 0.12 -13.33
C GLU A 182 25.44 -1.37 -13.05
N GLU A 183 25.95 -1.70 -11.85
CA GLU A 183 26.21 -3.10 -11.47
C GLU A 183 24.92 -3.81 -11.05
N ALA A 184 24.97 -5.15 -10.98
CA ALA A 184 23.83 -5.95 -10.55
C ALA A 184 23.44 -5.62 -9.10
N PRO A 185 22.14 -5.63 -8.74
CA PRO A 185 21.70 -5.35 -7.37
C PRO A 185 22.30 -6.32 -6.36
N ASP A 186 22.90 -5.79 -5.30
CA ASP A 186 23.43 -6.61 -4.21
C ASP A 186 22.28 -7.19 -3.37
N VAL A 187 22.32 -8.50 -3.12
CA VAL A 187 21.22 -9.25 -2.51
C VAL A 187 21.27 -9.13 -0.99
N ILE A 188 20.21 -8.58 -0.38
CA ILE A 188 20.08 -8.52 1.07
C ILE A 188 19.37 -9.78 1.58
N VAL A 189 18.28 -10.14 0.93
CA VAL A 189 17.46 -11.31 1.25
C VAL A 189 16.66 -11.70 0.02
N ASP A 190 16.54 -12.99 -0.24
CA ASP A 190 15.71 -13.54 -1.32
C ASP A 190 15.04 -14.81 -0.82
N ARG A 191 13.70 -14.86 -0.86
CA ARG A 191 12.90 -15.97 -0.33
C ARG A 191 11.82 -16.39 -1.32
N GLU A 192 11.67 -17.70 -1.45
CA GLU A 192 10.57 -18.32 -2.17
C GLU A 192 9.26 -18.24 -1.36
N ASN A 193 8.15 -18.03 -2.06
CA ASN A 193 6.79 -17.99 -1.52
C ASN A 193 6.62 -17.03 -0.33
N TRP A 194 7.33 -15.89 -0.35
CA TRP A 194 7.26 -14.93 0.76
C TRP A 194 5.90 -14.20 0.81
N THR A 195 5.23 -14.04 -0.34
CA THR A 195 3.88 -13.50 -0.48
C THR A 195 3.12 -14.32 -1.50
N GLU A 196 1.79 -14.41 -1.35
CA GLU A 196 0.93 -15.11 -2.31
C GLU A 196 0.33 -14.16 -3.35
N SER A 197 0.27 -12.86 -3.06
CA SER A 197 -0.45 -11.88 -3.90
C SER A 197 0.41 -10.74 -4.39
N PHE A 198 0.82 -9.82 -3.50
CA PHE A 198 1.69 -8.69 -3.83
C PHE A 198 2.52 -8.32 -2.60
N ILE A 199 3.52 -7.47 -2.79
CA ILE A 199 4.30 -6.86 -1.72
C ILE A 199 4.00 -5.36 -1.63
N GLN A 200 4.15 -4.79 -0.44
CA GLN A 200 4.00 -3.35 -0.23
C GLN A 200 4.90 -2.86 0.91
N TRP A 201 5.61 -1.76 0.69
CA TRP A 201 6.33 -1.08 1.77
C TRP A 201 5.38 -0.25 2.63
N SER A 202 5.66 -0.19 3.93
CA SER A 202 5.06 0.82 4.79
C SER A 202 5.56 2.23 4.39
N PRO A 203 4.79 3.32 4.67
CA PRO A 203 5.09 4.66 4.16
C PRO A 203 6.47 5.24 4.52
N GLN A 204 7.11 4.78 5.61
CA GLN A 204 8.46 5.18 5.99
C GLN A 204 9.52 4.10 5.73
N GLY A 205 9.12 3.00 5.06
CA GLY A 205 10.00 1.89 4.70
C GLY A 205 10.44 1.03 5.87
N THR A 206 9.85 1.16 7.07
CA THR A 206 10.25 0.33 8.22
C THR A 206 9.89 -1.14 8.02
N TYR A 207 8.73 -1.42 7.40
CA TYR A 207 8.17 -2.75 7.23
C TYR A 207 7.95 -3.09 5.76
N LEU A 208 8.26 -4.33 5.38
CA LEU A 208 7.78 -4.95 4.15
C LEU A 208 6.55 -5.80 4.46
N THR A 209 5.48 -5.60 3.69
CA THR A 209 4.21 -6.27 3.86
C THR A 209 4.11 -7.45 2.89
N SER A 210 3.76 -8.61 3.41
CA SER A 210 3.40 -9.78 2.61
C SER A 210 1.95 -10.19 2.85
N MET A 211 1.26 -10.58 1.79
CA MET A 211 -0.16 -10.93 1.78
C MET A 211 -0.30 -12.46 1.68
N HIS A 212 -1.10 -13.04 2.59
CA HIS A 212 -1.35 -14.47 2.69
C HIS A 212 -2.86 -14.73 2.85
N ALA A 213 -3.34 -15.91 2.47
CA ALA A 213 -4.75 -16.29 2.65
C ALA A 213 -5.22 -16.20 4.12
N GLN A 214 -4.32 -16.41 5.08
CA GLN A 214 -4.61 -16.30 6.52
C GLN A 214 -4.60 -14.85 7.04
N GLY A 215 -3.98 -13.92 6.32
CA GLY A 215 -3.83 -12.53 6.76
C GLY A 215 -2.56 -11.85 6.26
N VAL A 216 -2.15 -10.82 6.99
CA VAL A 216 -1.01 -9.96 6.62
C VAL A 216 0.15 -10.18 7.57
N GLN A 217 1.38 -10.21 7.04
CA GLN A 217 2.60 -10.29 7.86
C GLN A 217 3.53 -9.12 7.55
N LEU A 218 4.18 -8.60 8.60
CA LEU A 218 5.18 -7.54 8.51
C LEU A 218 6.57 -8.09 8.76
N TRP A 219 7.50 -7.67 7.93
CA TRP A 219 8.91 -8.05 7.98
C TRP A 219 9.78 -6.81 8.12
N GLY A 220 10.85 -6.90 8.90
CA GLY A 220 11.78 -5.80 9.13
C GLY A 220 13.00 -6.23 9.92
N GLY A 221 13.88 -5.28 10.24
CA GLY A 221 15.16 -5.57 10.89
C GLY A 221 16.24 -5.99 9.89
N LYS A 222 17.46 -6.24 10.39
CA LYS A 222 18.59 -6.67 9.56
C LYS A 222 18.48 -8.15 9.22
N ALA A 223 17.95 -8.94 10.16
CA ALA A 223 17.67 -10.36 9.96
C ALA A 223 16.41 -10.65 9.10
N TRP A 224 15.64 -9.63 8.70
CA TRP A 224 14.36 -9.82 8.01
C TRP A 224 13.42 -10.77 8.75
N SER A 225 13.34 -10.59 10.07
CA SER A 225 12.49 -11.39 10.94
C SER A 225 11.05 -10.87 10.90
N ARG A 226 10.10 -11.77 11.17
CA ARG A 226 8.69 -11.44 11.24
C ARG A 226 8.43 -10.56 12.46
N GLN A 227 7.95 -9.35 12.22
CA GLN A 227 7.67 -8.37 13.28
C GLN A 227 6.27 -8.58 13.86
N LYS A 228 5.27 -8.69 12.99
CA LYS A 228 3.85 -8.84 13.38
C LYS A 228 3.09 -9.69 12.36
N ARG A 229 2.00 -10.30 12.83
CA ARG A 229 1.01 -11.02 12.05
C ARG A 229 -0.37 -10.46 12.39
N PHE A 230 -1.14 -10.10 11.38
CA PHE A 230 -2.52 -9.65 11.49
C PHE A 230 -3.42 -10.68 10.85
N ALA A 231 -4.19 -11.38 11.67
CA ALA A 231 -5.05 -12.46 11.22
C ALA A 231 -6.31 -11.87 10.57
N HIS A 232 -6.36 -11.87 9.24
CA HIS A 232 -7.50 -11.43 8.45
C HIS A 232 -7.69 -12.42 7.30
N PRO A 233 -8.47 -13.49 7.51
CA PRO A 233 -8.69 -14.50 6.48
C PRO A 233 -9.24 -13.90 5.19
N GLY A 234 -8.66 -14.27 4.05
CA GLY A 234 -9.07 -13.81 2.72
C GLY A 234 -8.81 -12.32 2.47
N VAL A 235 -7.86 -11.70 3.17
CA VAL A 235 -7.48 -10.29 2.95
C VAL A 235 -7.06 -10.03 1.51
N ASN A 236 -7.52 -8.93 0.94
CA ASN A 236 -7.25 -8.52 -0.44
C ASN A 236 -6.47 -7.23 -0.53
N LEU A 237 -6.74 -6.27 0.35
CA LEU A 237 -6.15 -4.93 0.30
C LEU A 237 -5.61 -4.54 1.68
N VAL A 238 -4.56 -3.74 1.67
CA VAL A 238 -3.89 -3.23 2.87
C VAL A 238 -3.49 -1.77 2.66
N ASP A 239 -3.64 -0.95 3.70
CA ASP A 239 -3.31 0.47 3.70
C ASP A 239 -2.74 0.89 5.05
N TYR A 240 -1.80 1.83 5.04
CA TYR A 240 -1.07 2.26 6.24
C TYR A 240 -1.42 3.68 6.63
N SER A 241 -1.38 3.95 7.93
CA SER A 241 -1.30 5.34 8.39
C SER A 241 0.06 5.97 8.01
N PRO A 242 0.10 7.28 7.69
CA PRO A 242 1.33 7.97 7.29
C PRO A 242 2.51 7.82 8.25
N SER A 243 2.25 7.71 9.56
CA SER A 243 3.28 7.54 10.59
C SER A 243 3.53 6.09 11.02
N GLU A 244 3.05 5.10 10.26
CA GLU A 244 3.22 3.66 10.50
C GLU A 244 2.73 3.20 11.88
N GLN A 245 1.70 3.85 12.43
CA GLN A 245 1.09 3.48 13.71
C GLN A 245 -0.04 2.46 13.53
N TYR A 246 -0.78 2.56 12.43
CA TYR A 246 -1.97 1.77 12.19
C TYR A 246 -2.00 1.14 10.80
N LEU A 247 -2.72 0.02 10.69
CA LEU A 247 -2.89 -0.73 9.45
C LEU A 247 -4.38 -0.95 9.20
N THR A 248 -4.87 -0.58 8.02
CA THR A 248 -6.20 -0.98 7.54
C THR A 248 -6.06 -2.21 6.66
N THR A 249 -6.88 -3.22 6.89
CA THR A 249 -6.96 -4.42 6.05
C THR A 249 -8.40 -4.61 5.60
N TRP A 250 -8.59 -5.11 4.38
CA TRP A 250 -9.91 -5.34 3.81
C TRP A 250 -10.01 -6.68 3.09
N SER A 251 -11.14 -7.37 3.28
CA SER A 251 -11.55 -8.53 2.49
C SER A 251 -12.88 -8.30 1.79
N HIS A 252 -12.98 -8.78 0.55
CA HIS A 252 -14.25 -8.85 -0.18
C HIS A 252 -15.26 -9.80 0.47
N ARG A 253 -14.79 -10.80 1.23
CA ARG A 253 -15.65 -11.73 1.97
C ARG A 253 -15.85 -11.18 3.38
N PRO A 254 -17.11 -11.12 3.88
CA PRO A 254 -17.33 -10.87 5.28
C PRO A 254 -16.60 -11.91 6.13
N LEU A 255 -15.96 -11.46 7.20
CA LEU A 255 -15.31 -12.31 8.18
C LEU A 255 -16.33 -13.28 8.77
N GLN A 256 -15.92 -14.54 8.88
CA GLN A 256 -16.65 -15.55 9.62
C GLN A 256 -15.79 -15.93 10.80
N VAL A 257 -16.25 -15.60 12.00
CA VAL A 257 -15.55 -15.97 13.24
C VAL A 257 -16.22 -17.23 13.77
N ASP A 258 -15.53 -18.37 13.64
CA ASP A 258 -15.98 -19.65 14.18
C ASP A 258 -15.75 -19.70 15.69
N GLU A 259 -16.81 -19.94 16.48
CA GLU A 259 -16.74 -20.10 17.94
C GLU A 259 -15.98 -21.37 18.36
N ASN A 260 -15.90 -22.36 17.47
CA ASN A 260 -15.21 -23.63 17.69
C ASN A 260 -13.72 -23.54 17.31
N HIS A 261 -13.37 -22.64 16.39
CA HIS A 261 -11.99 -22.35 15.98
C HIS A 261 -11.72 -20.84 16.03
N PRO A 262 -11.55 -20.27 17.24
CA PRO A 262 -11.30 -18.85 17.38
C PRO A 262 -9.99 -18.48 16.68
N VAL A 263 -10.08 -17.57 15.70
CA VAL A 263 -8.89 -16.98 15.09
C VAL A 263 -8.20 -16.13 16.16
N PRO A 264 -6.92 -16.36 16.47
CA PRO A 264 -6.22 -15.59 17.50
C PRO A 264 -6.32 -14.10 17.15
N SER A 265 -6.81 -13.29 18.10
CA SER A 265 -7.08 -11.84 18.02
C SER A 265 -8.44 -11.38 17.47
N LEU A 266 -9.28 -12.26 16.90
CA LEU A 266 -10.64 -11.88 16.47
C LEU A 266 -11.68 -12.41 17.47
N SER A 267 -12.73 -11.61 17.72
CA SER A 267 -13.86 -11.98 18.58
C SER A 267 -15.14 -12.07 17.75
N LEU A 268 -16.23 -12.55 18.36
CA LEU A 268 -17.56 -12.56 17.76
C LEU A 268 -18.02 -11.16 17.28
N GLU A 269 -17.46 -10.08 17.83
CA GLU A 269 -17.76 -8.72 17.37
C GLU A 269 -17.32 -8.47 15.93
N GLU A 270 -16.29 -9.19 15.45
CA GLU A 270 -15.74 -9.05 14.10
C GLU A 270 -16.56 -9.77 13.03
N ASP A 271 -17.46 -10.67 13.44
CA ASP A 271 -18.24 -11.51 12.55
C ASP A 271 -19.14 -10.68 11.61
N GLY A 272 -19.10 -10.99 10.32
CA GLY A 272 -19.84 -10.29 9.27
C GLY A 272 -19.25 -8.95 8.83
N LYS A 273 -18.06 -8.56 9.30
CA LYS A 273 -17.37 -7.31 8.90
C LYS A 273 -16.30 -7.58 7.84
N ASN A 274 -15.86 -6.54 7.14
CA ASN A 274 -14.92 -6.65 6.00
C ASN A 274 -13.60 -5.92 6.24
N TYR A 275 -13.63 -4.86 7.03
CA TYR A 275 -12.48 -4.03 7.34
C TYR A 275 -12.04 -4.28 8.77
N ILE A 276 -10.74 -4.32 8.99
CA ILE A 276 -10.15 -4.27 10.34
C ILE A 276 -9.06 -3.21 10.34
N ILE A 277 -9.13 -2.31 11.32
CA ILE A 277 -8.06 -1.37 11.66
C ILE A 277 -7.28 -1.95 12.83
N TRP A 278 -5.97 -2.10 12.64
CA TRP A 278 -5.04 -2.68 13.60
C TRP A 278 -4.10 -1.61 14.14
N ASP A 279 -3.68 -1.78 15.39
CA ASP A 279 -2.49 -1.12 15.93
C ASP A 279 -1.26 -1.96 15.59
N ILE A 280 -0.27 -1.34 14.91
CA ILE A 280 0.94 -2.04 14.47
C ILE A 280 1.83 -2.41 15.65
N ALA A 281 1.89 -1.56 16.68
CA ALA A 281 2.76 -1.81 17.83
C ALA A 281 2.30 -3.01 18.66
N THR A 282 1.01 -3.07 18.98
CA THR A 282 0.45 -4.20 19.75
C THR A 282 0.11 -5.39 18.87
N GLY A 283 -0.32 -5.18 17.62
CA GLY A 283 -0.87 -6.23 16.75
C GLY A 283 -2.35 -6.52 17.01
N LYS A 284 -3.03 -5.71 17.82
CA LYS A 284 -4.44 -5.92 18.19
C LYS A 284 -5.38 -5.18 17.25
N PRO A 285 -6.59 -5.73 16.96
CA PRO A 285 -7.60 -4.99 16.24
C PRO A 285 -8.14 -3.87 17.14
N LEU A 286 -8.19 -2.65 16.61
CA LEU A 286 -8.79 -1.50 17.28
C LEU A 286 -10.30 -1.43 17.02
N ARG A 287 -10.69 -1.65 15.77
CA ARG A 287 -12.10 -1.67 15.36
C ARG A 287 -12.25 -2.33 14.01
N SER A 288 -13.38 -3.01 13.84
CA SER A 288 -13.80 -3.68 12.61
C SER A 288 -15.05 -2.98 12.02
N PHE A 289 -15.19 -3.00 10.69
CA PHE A 289 -16.32 -2.37 9.99
C PHE A 289 -16.84 -3.21 8.82
N ALA A 290 -18.15 -3.19 8.59
CA ALA A 290 -18.75 -3.73 7.38
C ALA A 290 -18.49 -2.82 6.17
N THR A 291 -18.45 -3.42 4.98
CA THR A 291 -18.50 -2.68 3.72
C THR A 291 -19.84 -1.95 3.61
N ILE A 292 -19.78 -0.68 3.22
CA ILE A 292 -20.98 0.09 2.91
C ILE A 292 -21.25 -0.12 1.42
N ASP A 293 -22.16 -1.02 1.09
CA ASP A 293 -22.56 -1.23 -0.29
C ASP A 293 -23.29 0.01 -0.82
N MET A 294 -22.77 0.56 -1.90
CA MET A 294 -23.45 1.60 -2.67
C MET A 294 -24.62 0.96 -3.41
N PRO A 295 -25.84 1.53 -3.38
CA PRO A 295 -26.93 1.04 -4.21
C PRO A 295 -26.47 1.00 -5.67
N ALA A 296 -26.49 -0.19 -6.29
CA ALA A 296 -26.15 -0.32 -7.69
C ALA A 296 -27.15 0.52 -8.50
N GLY A 297 -26.64 1.47 -9.28
CA GLY A 297 -27.46 2.12 -10.30
C GLY A 297 -27.77 1.10 -11.39
N ILE A 298 -28.86 1.32 -12.11
CA ILE A 298 -29.14 0.58 -13.34
C ILE A 298 -28.66 1.47 -14.49
N ASP A 299 -27.87 0.94 -15.43
CA ASP A 299 -27.49 1.68 -16.64
C ASP A 299 -28.71 1.91 -17.55
N ALA A 300 -28.51 2.65 -18.64
CA ALA A 300 -29.57 2.91 -19.62
C ALA A 300 -30.12 1.62 -20.28
N ASP A 301 -29.38 0.51 -20.18
CA ASP A 301 -29.67 -0.79 -20.78
C ASP A 301 -30.26 -1.80 -19.76
N GLY A 302 -30.53 -1.38 -18.51
CA GLY A 302 -31.15 -2.24 -17.51
C GLY A 302 -30.18 -3.08 -16.68
N ASN A 303 -28.86 -2.94 -16.86
CA ASN A 303 -27.87 -3.71 -16.11
C ASN A 303 -27.47 -3.01 -14.80
N PRO A 304 -27.29 -3.76 -13.70
CA PRO A 304 -26.76 -3.22 -12.45
C PRO A 304 -25.30 -2.77 -12.64
N VAL A 305 -25.08 -1.46 -12.60
CA VAL A 305 -23.76 -0.85 -12.55
C VAL A 305 -23.17 -1.10 -11.17
N LYS A 306 -22.30 -2.12 -11.07
CA LYS A 306 -21.42 -2.28 -9.91
C LYS A 306 -20.50 -1.07 -9.83
N LYS A 307 -20.81 -0.11 -8.97
CA LYS A 307 -19.87 0.98 -8.66
C LYS A 307 -18.60 0.36 -8.07
N LYS A 308 -17.45 0.71 -8.63
CA LYS A 308 -16.13 0.28 -8.12
C LYS A 308 -15.97 0.75 -6.68
N LEU A 309 -15.47 -0.13 -5.81
CA LEU A 309 -15.06 0.22 -4.46
C LEU A 309 -14.03 1.35 -4.51
N GLN A 310 -14.26 2.42 -3.75
CA GLN A 310 -13.27 3.47 -3.57
C GLN A 310 -12.25 3.03 -2.52
N TRP A 311 -11.01 2.78 -2.97
CA TRP A 311 -9.87 2.48 -2.12
C TRP A 311 -8.84 3.63 -2.18
N PRO A 312 -8.25 4.04 -1.05
CA PRO A 312 -8.56 3.62 0.32
C PRO A 312 -9.89 4.21 0.83
N THR A 313 -10.65 3.39 1.55
CA THR A 313 -11.96 3.79 2.14
C THR A 313 -11.79 4.57 3.44
N PHE A 314 -10.79 4.19 4.23
CA PHE A 314 -10.38 4.90 5.44
C PHE A 314 -9.19 5.77 5.07
N LYS A 315 -9.34 7.09 5.21
CA LYS A 315 -8.26 8.05 4.91
C LYS A 315 -7.75 8.64 6.22
N TRP A 316 -6.44 8.68 6.38
CA TRP A 316 -5.75 9.08 7.61
C TRP A 316 -5.38 10.56 7.59
N SER A 317 -5.42 11.21 8.76
CA SER A 317 -4.75 12.51 8.93
C SER A 317 -3.23 12.35 8.88
N SER A 318 -2.53 13.42 8.49
CA SER A 318 -1.06 13.43 8.35
C SER A 318 -0.27 13.06 9.62
N ASP A 319 -0.91 13.11 10.78
CA ASP A 319 -0.32 12.88 12.10
C ASP A 319 -0.91 11.66 12.84
N ASP A 320 -1.68 10.84 12.12
CA ASP A 320 -2.31 9.61 12.62
C ASP A 320 -3.23 9.81 13.85
N LYS A 321 -3.70 11.03 14.12
CA LYS A 321 -4.64 11.30 15.23
C LYS A 321 -6.09 11.02 14.85
N TYR A 322 -6.42 11.13 13.56
CA TYR A 322 -7.76 10.89 13.05
C TYR A 322 -7.73 9.97 11.85
N VAL A 323 -8.78 9.16 11.74
CA VAL A 323 -9.10 8.42 10.53
C VAL A 323 -10.55 8.72 10.16
N ALA A 324 -10.82 8.96 8.88
CA ALA A 324 -12.17 9.26 8.41
C ALA A 324 -12.64 8.24 7.38
N ARG A 325 -13.94 7.95 7.45
CA ARG A 325 -14.67 7.18 6.44
C ARG A 325 -15.90 7.97 6.02
N MET A 326 -16.13 8.04 4.72
CA MET A 326 -17.32 8.67 4.15
C MET A 326 -18.44 7.64 3.95
N THR A 327 -19.67 8.07 4.21
CA THR A 327 -20.88 7.44 3.69
C THR A 327 -21.36 8.32 2.54
N GLN A 328 -21.14 7.86 1.31
CA GLN A 328 -21.36 8.65 0.11
C GLN A 328 -22.80 9.18 0.05
N GLY A 329 -22.95 10.46 -0.26
CA GLY A 329 -24.22 11.17 -0.32
C GLY A 329 -24.76 11.66 1.03
N SER A 330 -24.13 11.34 2.17
CA SER A 330 -24.73 11.58 3.49
C SER A 330 -23.82 12.27 4.51
N SER A 331 -22.68 11.67 4.83
CA SER A 331 -21.86 12.15 5.96
C SER A 331 -20.42 11.64 5.92
N ILE A 332 -19.55 12.31 6.66
CA ILE A 332 -18.18 11.85 6.95
C ILE A 332 -18.09 11.51 8.44
N ALA A 333 -17.70 10.28 8.75
CA ALA A 333 -17.43 9.83 10.11
C ALA A 333 -15.92 9.95 10.38
N VAL A 334 -15.55 10.81 11.35
CA VAL A 334 -14.17 11.01 11.78
C VAL A 334 -13.97 10.31 13.13
N TYR A 335 -13.00 9.41 13.22
CA TYR A 335 -12.68 8.66 14.43
C TYR A 335 -11.38 9.16 15.04
N GLU A 336 -11.36 9.29 16.36
CA GLU A 336 -10.19 9.67 17.16
C GLU A 336 -9.37 8.43 17.51
N LEU A 337 -8.08 8.47 17.19
CA LEU A 337 -7.14 7.40 17.49
C LEU A 337 -6.42 7.66 18.82
N PRO A 338 -6.09 6.62 19.62
CA PRO A 338 -6.23 5.19 19.31
C PRO A 338 -7.60 4.61 19.67
N ARG A 339 -8.48 5.36 20.35
CA ARG A 339 -9.72 4.83 20.95
C ARG A 339 -10.79 4.44 19.93
N MET A 340 -10.67 4.88 18.68
CA MET A 340 -11.65 4.68 17.61
C MET A 340 -13.07 5.16 17.96
N ASN A 341 -13.16 6.19 18.81
CA ASN A 341 -14.42 6.87 19.11
C ASN A 341 -14.73 7.88 18.01
N LEU A 342 -16.01 8.05 17.70
CA LEU A 342 -16.44 9.07 16.76
C LEU A 342 -16.24 10.47 17.37
N LEU A 343 -15.65 11.40 16.61
CA LEU A 343 -15.37 12.77 17.03
C LEU A 343 -16.66 13.50 17.44
N ASP A 344 -16.75 13.93 18.70
CA ASP A 344 -17.98 14.42 19.36
C ASP A 344 -19.18 13.46 19.29
N LYS A 345 -18.92 12.14 19.27
CA LYS A 345 -19.91 11.06 19.24
C LYS A 345 -20.91 11.13 18.07
N SER A 346 -20.62 11.91 17.02
CA SER A 346 -21.52 12.12 15.89
C SER A 346 -20.78 12.26 14.57
N SER A 347 -21.38 11.78 13.49
CA SER A 347 -20.83 11.94 12.14
C SER A 347 -21.10 13.35 11.65
N ILE A 348 -20.15 13.89 10.88
CA ILE A 348 -20.27 15.21 10.28
C ILE A 348 -21.22 15.09 9.09
N LYS A 349 -22.45 15.59 9.25
CA LYS A 349 -23.47 15.53 8.21
C LYS A 349 -23.10 16.49 7.08
N ILE A 350 -22.87 15.93 5.89
CA ILE A 350 -22.53 16.67 4.68
C ILE A 350 -23.36 16.04 3.56
N GLU A 351 -24.53 16.62 3.32
CA GLU A 351 -25.48 16.13 2.33
C GLU A 351 -24.86 16.15 0.93
N GLY A 352 -24.94 15.03 0.22
CA GLY A 352 -24.38 14.89 -1.12
C GLY A 352 -22.87 14.70 -1.18
N VAL A 353 -22.16 14.47 -0.08
CA VAL A 353 -20.70 14.30 -0.14
C VAL A 353 -20.29 13.17 -1.09
N MET A 354 -19.40 13.47 -2.04
CA MET A 354 -19.00 12.51 -3.09
C MET A 354 -17.57 12.03 -2.95
N ASP A 355 -16.68 12.87 -2.44
CA ASP A 355 -15.29 12.53 -2.11
C ASP A 355 -14.74 13.50 -1.06
N PHE A 356 -13.69 13.06 -0.37
CA PHE A 356 -12.95 13.89 0.57
C PHE A 356 -11.48 13.48 0.63
N GLU A 357 -10.58 14.41 0.92
CA GLU A 357 -9.15 14.15 1.08
C GLU A 357 -8.59 14.94 2.27
N TRP A 358 -7.74 14.27 3.05
CA TRP A 358 -6.98 14.93 4.11
C TRP A 358 -5.79 15.69 3.54
N ALA A 359 -5.40 16.75 4.23
CA ALA A 359 -4.09 17.36 4.01
C ALA A 359 -2.97 16.32 4.27
N PRO A 360 -2.04 16.11 3.31
CA PRO A 360 -1.01 15.07 3.42
C PRO A 360 0.11 15.44 4.40
N ALA A 361 0.17 16.70 4.85
CA ALA A 361 1.09 17.19 5.87
C ALA A 361 0.34 18.10 6.83
N THR A 362 0.93 18.34 8.02
CA THR A 362 0.34 19.24 9.01
C THR A 362 0.16 20.64 8.42
N PRO A 363 -1.09 21.13 8.30
CA PRO A 363 -1.37 22.43 7.73
C PRO A 363 -0.71 23.57 8.50
N LYS A 364 -0.25 24.59 7.78
CA LYS A 364 0.33 25.82 8.35
C LYS A 364 -0.38 27.02 7.77
N ARG A 365 -1.45 27.44 8.44
CA ARG A 365 -2.26 28.59 8.02
C ARG A 365 -1.84 29.86 8.74
N ASP A 366 -1.81 30.97 8.01
CA ASP A 366 -1.49 32.27 8.59
C ASP A 366 -2.44 32.61 9.75
N GLY A 367 -1.86 33.04 10.89
CA GLY A 367 -2.59 33.43 12.10
C GLY A 367 -3.10 32.30 12.98
N ILE A 368 -3.03 31.02 12.56
CA ILE A 368 -3.48 29.88 13.37
C ILE A 368 -2.31 29.27 14.12
N LYS A 369 -2.38 29.31 15.47
CA LYS A 369 -1.38 28.71 16.36
C LYS A 369 -1.89 27.45 17.07
N THR A 370 -3.19 27.21 17.00
CA THR A 370 -3.83 26.02 17.55
C THR A 370 -3.64 24.84 16.60
N TYR A 371 -3.68 23.64 17.17
CA TYR A 371 -3.65 22.42 16.39
C TYR A 371 -4.86 22.34 15.44
N GLU A 372 -4.60 22.05 14.17
CA GLU A 372 -5.63 21.73 13.18
C GLU A 372 -5.13 20.69 12.16
N GLN A 373 -6.05 19.88 11.67
CA GLN A 373 -5.92 19.11 10.44
C GLN A 373 -6.97 19.61 9.45
N LEU A 374 -6.63 19.63 8.16
CA LEU A 374 -7.54 20.10 7.13
C LEU A 374 -8.10 18.92 6.34
N LEU A 375 -9.41 18.97 6.10
CA LEU A 375 -10.16 18.02 5.30
C LEU A 375 -10.85 18.79 4.19
N CYS A 376 -10.54 18.47 2.94
CA CYS A 376 -11.22 19.01 1.76
C CYS A 376 -12.27 18.01 1.30
N TYR A 377 -13.48 18.47 0.98
CA TYR A 377 -14.57 17.64 0.48
C TYR A 377 -15.34 18.37 -0.62
N TRP A 378 -16.11 17.61 -1.41
CA TRP A 378 -17.00 18.21 -2.38
C TRP A 378 -18.38 17.55 -2.42
N THR A 379 -19.38 18.35 -2.81
CA THR A 379 -20.77 17.95 -3.01
C THR A 379 -21.23 18.40 -4.40
N PRO A 380 -21.99 17.59 -5.15
CA PRO A 380 -22.55 17.95 -6.43
C PRO A 380 -23.73 18.92 -6.24
N GLU A 381 -24.31 19.36 -7.35
CA GLU A 381 -25.55 20.15 -7.33
C GLU A 381 -26.71 19.30 -6.79
N LEU A 382 -27.43 19.82 -5.80
CA LEU A 382 -28.55 19.14 -5.15
C LEU A 382 -29.78 20.06 -5.15
N GLY A 383 -30.73 19.79 -6.05
CA GLY A 383 -31.91 20.62 -6.22
C GLY A 383 -31.54 22.05 -6.58
N SER A 384 -31.85 23.01 -5.71
CA SER A 384 -31.48 24.43 -5.87
C SER A 384 -30.08 24.77 -5.31
N ASN A 385 -29.44 23.86 -4.59
CA ASN A 385 -28.11 24.10 -4.03
C ASN A 385 -27.03 23.89 -5.09
N PRO A 386 -26.13 24.86 -5.31
CA PRO A 386 -25.00 24.68 -6.22
C PRO A 386 -24.04 23.61 -5.70
N ALA A 387 -23.19 23.09 -6.57
CA ALA A 387 -22.07 22.25 -6.16
C ALA A 387 -21.14 23.04 -5.24
N LYS A 388 -20.58 22.38 -4.23
CA LYS A 388 -19.74 23.04 -3.22
C LYS A 388 -18.48 22.26 -2.99
N VAL A 389 -17.36 22.98 -2.92
CA VAL A 389 -16.10 22.49 -2.37
C VAL A 389 -15.92 23.15 -1.02
N GLY A 390 -15.76 22.35 0.02
CA GLY A 390 -15.54 22.82 1.39
C GLY A 390 -14.17 22.40 1.90
N LEU A 391 -13.47 23.35 2.51
CA LEU A 391 -12.27 23.10 3.32
C LEU A 391 -12.65 23.23 4.78
N MET A 392 -12.55 22.14 5.53
CA MET A 392 -12.94 22.04 6.94
C MET A 392 -11.71 21.84 7.83
N SER A 393 -11.72 22.45 9.01
CA SER A 393 -10.73 22.25 10.05
C SER A 393 -11.21 21.21 11.07
N ILE A 394 -10.34 20.30 11.47
CA ILE A 394 -10.57 19.26 12.48
C ILE A 394 -9.54 19.47 13.61
N PRO A 395 -9.95 19.50 14.90
CA PRO A 395 -11.24 19.05 15.43
C PRO A 395 -12.36 20.09 15.49
N SER A 396 -12.12 21.37 15.16
CA SER A 396 -13.12 22.44 15.37
C SER A 396 -14.39 22.29 14.52
N LYS A 397 -14.34 21.50 13.44
CA LYS A 397 -15.40 21.34 12.41
C LYS A 397 -15.78 22.66 11.73
N GLU A 398 -14.94 23.68 11.85
CA GLU A 398 -15.14 24.98 11.23
C GLU A 398 -14.86 24.88 9.72
N ILE A 399 -15.77 25.44 8.92
CA ILE A 399 -15.55 25.58 7.49
C ILE A 399 -14.64 26.79 7.24
N VAL A 400 -13.38 26.49 6.95
CA VAL A 400 -12.32 27.46 6.66
C VAL A 400 -12.62 28.23 5.39
N ARG A 401 -13.03 27.51 4.34
CA ARG A 401 -13.31 28.10 3.03
C ARG A 401 -14.34 27.26 2.29
N THR A 402 -15.22 27.93 1.56
CA THR A 402 -16.16 27.27 0.65
C THR A 402 -16.10 27.92 -0.72
N ARG A 403 -16.18 27.11 -1.77
CA ARG A 403 -16.30 27.55 -3.14
C ARG A 403 -17.56 26.93 -3.75
N ASN A 404 -18.47 27.79 -4.22
CA ASN A 404 -19.66 27.35 -4.94
C ASN A 404 -19.35 27.27 -6.44
N LEU A 405 -19.82 26.21 -7.08
CA LEU A 405 -19.58 25.89 -8.48
C LEU A 405 -20.92 25.57 -9.16
N PHE A 406 -20.95 25.75 -10.49
CA PHE A 406 -22.14 25.54 -11.31
C PHE A 406 -21.81 24.70 -12.55
N ASN A 407 -22.78 23.92 -13.01
CA ASN A 407 -22.70 22.95 -14.10
C ASN A 407 -21.56 21.93 -13.90
N VAL A 408 -21.42 21.41 -12.67
CA VAL A 408 -20.36 20.46 -12.31
C VAL A 408 -20.81 19.03 -12.61
N SER A 409 -19.98 18.29 -13.34
CA SER A 409 -20.17 16.86 -13.59
C SER A 409 -19.40 16.00 -12.58
N ASP A 410 -18.12 16.31 -12.35
CA ASP A 410 -17.26 15.62 -11.39
C ASP A 410 -16.22 16.58 -10.81
N ALA A 411 -15.68 16.27 -9.64
CA ALA A 411 -14.57 16.99 -9.04
C ALA A 411 -13.55 16.04 -8.42
N LYS A 412 -12.26 16.30 -8.66
CA LYS A 412 -11.13 15.57 -8.04
C LYS A 412 -10.29 16.52 -7.19
N LEU A 413 -9.90 16.04 -6.01
CA LEU A 413 -9.16 16.81 -5.01
C LEU A 413 -7.69 16.42 -5.06
N HIS A 414 -6.81 17.36 -5.40
CA HIS A 414 -5.36 17.12 -5.51
C HIS A 414 -4.60 18.02 -4.53
N TRP A 415 -4.10 17.41 -3.46
CA TRP A 415 -3.27 18.09 -2.46
C TRP A 415 -1.80 18.15 -2.87
N GLN A 416 -1.16 19.29 -2.60
CA GLN A 416 0.30 19.41 -2.66
C GLN A 416 0.91 18.77 -1.41
N SER A 417 2.07 18.13 -1.54
CA SER A 417 2.64 17.23 -0.51
C SER A 417 2.96 17.88 0.84
N GLU A 418 3.17 19.21 0.92
CA GLU A 418 3.32 19.96 2.16
C GLU A 418 2.04 20.69 2.61
N ALA A 419 0.89 20.29 2.05
CA ALA A 419 -0.41 20.90 2.27
C ALA A 419 -0.44 22.43 2.02
N ALA A 420 0.43 22.92 1.13
CA ALA A 420 0.51 24.35 0.82
C ALA A 420 -0.63 24.80 -0.10
N TYR A 421 -1.06 23.89 -0.98
CA TYR A 421 -2.10 24.10 -1.98
C TYR A 421 -3.03 22.89 -2.03
N VAL A 422 -4.30 23.12 -2.35
CA VAL A 422 -5.21 22.08 -2.83
C VAL A 422 -5.82 22.56 -4.14
N CYS A 423 -5.65 21.76 -5.20
CA CYS A 423 -6.28 21.98 -6.49
C CYS A 423 -7.54 21.14 -6.55
N VAL A 424 -8.67 21.76 -6.89
CA VAL A 424 -9.87 21.03 -7.27
C VAL A 424 -10.01 21.05 -8.77
N LYS A 425 -9.83 19.88 -9.38
CA LYS A 425 -10.05 19.64 -10.81
C LYS A 425 -11.55 19.47 -11.03
N VAL A 426 -12.22 20.47 -11.59
CA VAL A 426 -13.67 20.50 -11.78
C VAL A 426 -14.00 20.27 -13.24
N ASP A 427 -14.64 19.15 -13.56
CA ASP A 427 -15.15 18.89 -14.90
C ASP A 427 -16.55 19.51 -15.03
N ARG A 428 -16.66 20.53 -15.88
CA ARG A 428 -17.89 21.29 -16.10
C ARG A 428 -18.51 20.89 -17.43
N HIS A 429 -19.81 20.68 -17.45
CA HIS A 429 -20.54 20.48 -18.69
C HIS A 429 -21.08 21.81 -19.24
N SER A 430 -21.14 21.93 -20.56
CA SER A 430 -21.87 23.03 -21.19
C SER A 430 -23.36 22.97 -20.86
N LYS A 431 -24.09 24.09 -20.99
CA LYS A 431 -25.54 24.13 -20.75
C LYS A 431 -26.32 23.09 -21.56
N SER A 432 -25.81 22.71 -22.74
CA SER A 432 -26.38 21.68 -23.61
C SER A 432 -25.98 20.25 -23.21
N LYS A 433 -25.09 20.07 -22.22
CA LYS A 433 -24.48 18.81 -21.76
C LYS A 433 -23.71 18.03 -22.83
N LYS A 434 -23.30 18.70 -23.92
CA LYS A 434 -22.62 18.06 -25.05
C LYS A 434 -21.10 18.09 -24.95
N SER A 435 -20.55 19.07 -24.25
CA SER A 435 -19.11 19.25 -24.11
C SER A 435 -18.72 19.37 -22.65
N LEU A 436 -17.52 18.86 -22.33
CA LEU A 436 -16.88 18.97 -21.03
C LEU A 436 -15.71 19.94 -21.15
N ALA A 437 -15.59 20.85 -20.19
CA ALA A 437 -14.44 21.74 -20.02
C ALA A 437 -13.96 21.60 -18.58
N THR A 438 -12.64 21.57 -18.36
CA THR A 438 -12.09 21.45 -17.01
C THR A 438 -11.62 22.80 -16.50
N ASN A 439 -12.06 23.17 -15.29
CA ASN A 439 -11.53 24.30 -14.55
C ASN A 439 -10.69 23.80 -13.38
N LEU A 440 -9.60 24.49 -13.07
CA LEU A 440 -8.83 24.22 -11.84
C LEU A 440 -9.08 25.33 -10.83
N GLU A 441 -9.56 24.96 -9.65
CA GLU A 441 -9.77 25.87 -8.52
C GLU A 441 -8.68 25.60 -7.48
N ILE A 442 -7.68 26.48 -7.39
CA ILE A 442 -6.49 26.30 -6.54
C ILE A 442 -6.64 27.13 -5.26
N PHE A 443 -6.73 26.45 -4.12
CA PHE A 443 -6.79 27.07 -2.80
C PHE A 443 -5.38 27.23 -2.24
N ARG A 444 -5.01 28.45 -1.85
CA ARG A 444 -3.70 28.75 -1.26
C ARG A 444 -3.78 28.70 0.25
N VAL A 445 -3.52 27.53 0.83
CA VAL A 445 -3.80 27.23 2.24
C VAL A 445 -2.94 28.06 3.19
N ARG A 446 -1.68 28.32 2.83
CA ARG A 446 -0.75 29.08 3.68
C ARG A 446 -1.06 30.58 3.75
N GLU A 447 -1.82 31.10 2.79
CA GLU A 447 -2.13 32.52 2.69
C GLU A 447 -3.36 32.89 3.53
N LYS A 448 -3.36 34.12 4.05
CA LYS A 448 -4.44 34.62 4.90
C LYS A 448 -5.79 34.57 4.18
N GLY A 449 -6.76 33.92 4.80
CA GLY A 449 -8.12 33.80 4.26
C GLY A 449 -8.28 32.73 3.16
N VAL A 450 -7.23 31.95 2.87
CA VAL A 450 -7.23 30.87 1.87
C VAL A 450 -7.81 31.36 0.52
N PRO A 451 -7.12 32.29 -0.17
CA PRO A 451 -7.57 32.77 -1.46
C PRO A 451 -7.66 31.62 -2.46
N VAL A 452 -8.64 31.72 -3.36
CA VAL A 452 -8.91 30.72 -4.40
C VAL A 452 -8.62 31.36 -5.74
N GLU A 453 -7.68 30.77 -6.47
CA GLU A 453 -7.33 31.14 -7.81
C GLU A 453 -8.00 30.19 -8.81
N VAL A 454 -8.49 30.73 -9.92
CA VAL A 454 -9.13 29.94 -10.98
C VAL A 454 -8.24 29.94 -12.20
N VAL A 455 -7.86 28.75 -12.67
CA VAL A 455 -7.21 28.56 -13.96
C VAL A 455 -8.27 28.03 -14.92
N ASP A 456 -8.75 28.90 -15.81
CA ASP A 456 -9.80 28.63 -16.80
C ASP A 456 -9.30 28.66 -18.25
N SER A 457 -7.99 28.78 -18.45
CA SER A 457 -7.35 28.75 -19.78
C SER A 457 -7.35 27.37 -20.43
N ILE A 458 -7.82 26.34 -19.72
CA ILE A 458 -7.81 24.94 -20.16
C ILE A 458 -9.11 24.65 -20.92
N LYS A 459 -8.99 24.42 -22.23
CA LYS A 459 -10.15 24.18 -23.11
C LYS A 459 -10.60 22.73 -23.13
N ASP A 460 -9.65 21.82 -22.97
CA ASP A 460 -9.85 20.38 -23.11
C ASP A 460 -10.03 19.69 -21.76
N ALA A 461 -10.50 18.44 -21.78
CA ALA A 461 -10.70 17.66 -20.57
C ALA A 461 -9.34 17.23 -19.97
N VAL A 462 -9.12 17.50 -18.68
CA VAL A 462 -7.92 17.05 -17.97
C VAL A 462 -8.10 15.62 -17.51
N ILE A 463 -7.24 14.72 -17.99
CA ILE A 463 -7.24 13.30 -17.62
C ILE A 463 -6.28 12.98 -16.48
N ASN A 464 -5.19 13.75 -16.34
CA ASN A 464 -4.23 13.56 -15.27
C ASN A 464 -3.68 14.91 -14.78
N PHE A 465 -3.44 15.02 -13.48
CA PHE A 465 -2.94 16.21 -12.81
C PHE A 465 -1.97 15.79 -11.70
N ALA A 466 -0.78 16.40 -11.66
CA ALA A 466 0.20 16.12 -10.63
C ALA A 466 0.92 17.39 -10.16
N TRP A 467 0.87 17.62 -8.84
CA TRP A 467 1.67 18.62 -8.14
C TRP A 467 3.13 18.18 -8.05
N GLU A 468 4.03 19.15 -8.18
CA GLU A 468 5.42 18.96 -7.80
C GLU A 468 5.54 18.72 -6.27
N PRO A 469 6.18 17.61 -5.84
CA PRO A 469 6.48 17.37 -4.43
C PRO A 469 7.35 18.49 -3.85
N LYS A 470 6.94 19.05 -2.71
CA LYS A 470 7.66 20.15 -2.02
C LYS A 470 7.88 21.41 -2.88
N GLY A 471 7.18 21.51 -4.00
CA GLY A 471 7.23 22.64 -4.92
C GLY A 471 5.89 23.33 -5.06
N ASN A 472 5.84 24.25 -6.00
CA ASN A 472 4.66 25.05 -6.33
C ASN A 472 4.34 25.00 -7.83
N ARG A 473 4.87 24.01 -8.56
CA ARG A 473 4.59 23.81 -9.99
C ARG A 473 3.68 22.59 -10.15
N PHE A 474 3.00 22.50 -11.29
CA PHE A 474 2.20 21.32 -11.61
C PHE A 474 2.18 21.06 -13.11
N VAL A 475 1.91 19.80 -13.46
CA VAL A 475 1.72 19.35 -14.83
C VAL A 475 0.33 18.75 -14.94
N LEU A 476 -0.28 18.95 -16.10
CA LEU A 476 -1.53 18.31 -16.45
C LEU A 476 -1.43 17.68 -17.83
N ILE A 477 -2.21 16.63 -18.02
CA ILE A 477 -2.42 16.00 -19.33
C ILE A 477 -3.87 16.23 -19.72
N THR A 478 -4.08 16.84 -20.87
CA THR A 478 -5.40 16.97 -21.48
C THR A 478 -5.59 15.97 -22.61
N THR A 479 -6.85 15.66 -22.89
CA THR A 479 -7.26 14.89 -24.05
C THR A 479 -8.31 15.66 -24.83
N GLY A 480 -8.23 15.58 -26.17
CA GLY A 480 -9.26 16.14 -27.04
C GLY A 480 -10.60 15.43 -26.88
N GLU A 481 -11.62 15.96 -27.53
CA GLU A 481 -12.96 15.35 -27.52
C GLU A 481 -12.92 13.94 -28.12
N VAL A 482 -13.42 12.95 -27.36
CA VAL A 482 -13.51 11.57 -27.83
C VAL A 482 -14.66 11.48 -28.82
N VAL A 483 -14.34 11.31 -30.11
CA VAL A 483 -15.34 11.08 -31.15
C VAL A 483 -15.88 9.65 -31.03
N PRO A 484 -17.20 9.45 -30.78
CA PRO A 484 -17.78 8.12 -30.68
C PRO A 484 -17.51 7.30 -31.95
N ASN A 485 -17.16 6.02 -31.79
CA ASN A 485 -16.82 5.08 -32.87
C ASN A 485 -15.53 5.38 -33.66
N ALA A 486 -14.66 6.29 -33.18
CA ALA A 486 -13.33 6.43 -33.74
C ALA A 486 -12.46 5.20 -33.42
N ALA A 487 -11.76 4.66 -34.43
CA ALA A 487 -10.88 3.51 -34.26
C ALA A 487 -9.60 3.83 -33.45
N VAL A 488 -9.24 5.11 -33.36
CA VAL A 488 -8.07 5.61 -32.62
C VAL A 488 -8.53 6.73 -31.69
N GLY A 489 -8.13 6.65 -30.42
CA GLY A 489 -8.43 7.68 -29.43
C GLY A 489 -7.75 9.02 -29.76
N PRO A 490 -8.25 10.14 -29.22
CA PRO A 490 -7.63 11.45 -29.42
C PRO A 490 -6.21 11.48 -28.83
N LYS A 491 -5.29 12.16 -29.53
CA LYS A 491 -3.97 12.47 -28.98
C LYS A 491 -4.10 13.31 -27.71
N THR A 492 -3.15 13.15 -26.81
CA THR A 492 -3.05 13.93 -25.58
C THR A 492 -2.10 15.12 -25.74
N ALA A 493 -2.22 16.07 -24.84
CA ALA A 493 -1.31 17.20 -24.74
C ALA A 493 -0.86 17.38 -23.29
N VAL A 494 0.41 17.71 -23.11
CA VAL A 494 1.05 17.87 -21.80
C VAL A 494 1.28 19.36 -21.57
N SER A 495 0.65 19.93 -20.54
CA SER A 495 0.79 21.35 -20.21
C SER A 495 1.47 21.55 -18.86
N PHE A 496 2.45 22.45 -18.84
CA PHE A 496 3.25 22.78 -17.67
C PHE A 496 2.84 24.14 -17.10
N PHE A 497 2.70 24.23 -15.78
CA PHE A 497 2.30 25.46 -15.08
C PHE A 497 3.24 25.79 -13.94
N ALA A 498 3.53 27.09 -13.78
CA ALA A 498 4.29 27.63 -12.65
C ALA A 498 3.72 28.98 -12.21
N PRO A 499 3.92 29.36 -10.94
CA PRO A 499 3.55 30.68 -10.45
C PRO A 499 4.50 31.74 -10.99
N GLU A 500 3.96 32.95 -11.19
CA GLU A 500 4.74 34.15 -11.45
C GLU A 500 5.72 34.44 -10.30
N LYS A 501 6.88 35.00 -10.66
CA LYS A 501 7.90 35.42 -9.71
C LYS A 501 7.63 36.85 -9.26
N LEU A 502 7.00 37.02 -8.08
CA LEU A 502 6.78 38.36 -7.51
C LEU A 502 8.03 38.92 -6.83
N LYS A 503 8.17 40.25 -6.83
CA LYS A 503 9.19 40.95 -6.04
C LYS A 503 8.94 40.67 -4.56
N GLY A 504 9.93 40.06 -3.89
CA GLY A 504 9.83 39.63 -2.48
C GLY A 504 9.72 38.11 -2.27
N GLY A 505 9.73 37.31 -3.35
CA GLY A 505 9.83 35.84 -3.26
C GLY A 505 8.51 35.12 -2.97
N ALA A 506 7.39 35.85 -2.92
CA ALA A 506 6.07 35.25 -2.84
C ALA A 506 5.64 34.68 -4.21
N PRO A 507 4.95 33.52 -4.26
CA PRO A 507 4.41 32.98 -5.50
C PRO A 507 3.23 33.84 -6.00
N GLY A 508 3.35 34.36 -7.21
CA GLY A 508 2.26 35.06 -7.92
C GLY A 508 1.26 34.09 -8.53
N ASN A 509 0.46 34.56 -9.48
CA ASN A 509 -0.58 33.75 -10.12
C ASN A 509 0.03 32.62 -10.94
N PHE A 510 -0.66 31.48 -11.02
CA PHE A 510 -0.28 30.36 -11.86
C PHE A 510 -0.46 30.71 -13.33
N ARG A 511 0.62 30.54 -14.10
CA ARG A 511 0.65 30.76 -15.54
C ARG A 511 1.05 29.50 -16.26
N HIS A 512 0.52 29.38 -17.46
CA HIS A 512 0.92 28.37 -18.43
C HIS A 512 2.33 28.69 -18.94
N ILE A 513 3.20 27.68 -18.93
CA ILE A 513 4.58 27.78 -19.41
C ILE A 513 4.65 27.34 -20.88
N ARG A 514 4.26 26.09 -21.13
CA ARG A 514 4.36 25.43 -22.44
C ARG A 514 3.36 24.28 -22.52
N THR A 515 2.83 24.03 -23.71
CA THR A 515 2.11 22.79 -24.04
C THR A 515 2.92 22.01 -25.06
N VAL A 516 3.02 20.70 -24.85
CA VAL A 516 3.54 19.74 -25.83
C VAL A 516 2.36 18.94 -26.35
N ASP A 517 1.94 19.25 -27.58
CA ASP A 517 0.78 18.65 -28.23
C ASP A 517 1.12 17.33 -28.95
N LYS A 518 0.07 16.61 -29.37
CA LYS A 518 0.14 15.40 -30.22
C LYS A 518 0.91 14.22 -29.59
N LYS A 519 0.90 14.13 -28.26
CA LYS A 519 1.47 13.01 -27.50
C LYS A 519 0.43 11.92 -27.29
N ASN A 520 0.87 10.80 -26.68
CA ASN A 520 0.02 9.70 -26.22
C ASN A 520 0.19 9.47 -24.70
N SER A 521 0.81 10.41 -24.01
CA SER A 521 1.09 10.33 -22.58
C SER A 521 -0.19 10.33 -21.76
N ASN A 522 -0.22 9.54 -20.68
CA ASN A 522 -1.36 9.43 -19.77
C ASN A 522 -0.94 9.48 -18.29
N ALA A 523 0.35 9.42 -17.98
CA ALA A 523 0.88 9.38 -16.63
C ALA A 523 1.97 10.44 -16.40
N ILE A 524 2.01 10.98 -15.18
CA ILE A 524 2.97 12.00 -14.74
C ILE A 524 3.63 11.52 -13.45
N TYR A 525 4.95 11.42 -13.44
CA TYR A 525 5.74 10.97 -12.29
C TYR A 525 6.80 12.02 -11.95
N TRP A 526 6.58 12.72 -10.85
CA TRP A 526 7.54 13.69 -10.33
C TRP A 526 8.61 13.03 -9.48
N SER A 527 9.84 13.54 -9.57
CA SER A 527 10.88 13.25 -8.59
C SER A 527 10.42 13.64 -7.19
N PRO A 528 10.64 12.81 -6.14
CA PRO A 528 10.27 13.13 -4.76
C PRO A 528 10.93 14.39 -4.18
N LYS A 529 11.98 14.90 -4.85
CA LYS A 529 12.65 16.17 -4.51
C LYS A 529 12.15 17.36 -5.33
N GLY A 530 11.22 17.14 -6.25
CA GLY A 530 10.77 18.12 -7.24
C GLY A 530 11.76 18.26 -8.40
N ARG A 531 11.68 19.38 -9.12
CA ARG A 531 12.49 19.76 -10.29
C ARG A 531 12.29 18.89 -11.54
N PHE A 532 12.47 17.58 -11.43
CA PHE A 532 12.40 16.64 -12.55
C PHE A 532 11.04 15.95 -12.60
N VAL A 533 10.52 15.75 -13.83
CA VAL A 533 9.27 15.03 -14.07
C VAL A 533 9.41 14.13 -15.29
N VAL A 534 8.91 12.90 -15.16
CA VAL A 534 8.77 11.95 -16.26
C VAL A 534 7.31 11.93 -16.69
N VAL A 535 7.07 12.14 -17.98
CA VAL A 535 5.75 12.06 -18.58
C VAL A 535 5.73 10.89 -19.55
N ALA A 536 4.85 9.93 -19.29
CA ALA A 536 4.90 8.64 -19.97
C ALA A 536 3.54 8.19 -20.52
N ALA A 537 3.59 7.32 -21.52
CA ALA A 537 2.45 6.54 -21.99
C ALA A 537 2.50 5.14 -21.38
N LEU A 538 1.75 4.92 -20.30
CA LEU A 538 1.68 3.61 -19.63
C LEU A 538 0.53 2.76 -20.15
N GLN A 539 0.73 1.44 -20.17
CA GLN A 539 -0.31 0.46 -20.51
C GLN A 539 -0.97 0.71 -21.88
N SER A 540 -0.24 1.38 -22.78
CA SER A 540 -0.65 1.59 -24.16
C SER A 540 -0.06 0.50 -25.03
N GLN A 541 -0.84 -0.02 -25.99
CA GLN A 541 -0.34 -1.01 -26.95
C GLN A 541 0.47 -0.40 -28.10
N GLN A 542 0.42 0.93 -28.25
CA GLN A 542 0.98 1.64 -29.40
C GLN A 542 2.01 2.71 -29.03
N SER A 543 2.17 3.04 -27.75
CA SER A 543 3.13 4.05 -27.30
C SER A 543 3.79 3.64 -26.01
N PHE A 544 5.10 3.82 -26.01
CA PHE A 544 6.00 3.38 -24.95
C PHE A 544 7.02 4.47 -24.58
N GLU A 545 6.77 5.69 -25.08
CA GLU A 545 7.62 6.86 -24.88
C GLU A 545 7.56 7.35 -23.42
N LEU A 546 8.73 7.69 -22.90
CA LEU A 546 8.96 8.38 -21.64
C LEU A 546 9.75 9.66 -21.92
N ASP A 547 9.13 10.80 -21.66
CA ASP A 547 9.77 12.11 -21.80
C ASP A 547 10.27 12.61 -20.44
N PHE A 548 11.58 12.89 -20.34
CA PHE A 548 12.23 13.41 -19.13
C PHE A 548 12.34 14.94 -19.23
N TYR A 549 11.73 15.66 -18.28
CA TYR A 549 11.78 17.13 -18.23
C TYR A 549 12.45 17.65 -16.96
N ASP A 550 13.26 18.71 -17.10
CA ASP A 550 13.77 19.54 -16.00
C ASP A 550 13.03 20.89 -16.01
N LEU A 551 12.37 21.26 -14.91
CA LEU A 551 11.67 22.55 -14.78
C LEU A 551 12.53 23.65 -14.15
N SER A 552 13.76 23.36 -13.74
CA SER A 552 14.72 24.32 -13.18
C SER A 552 16.05 24.28 -13.92
N PHE A 553 16.01 24.08 -15.24
CA PHE A 553 17.22 24.02 -16.04
C PHE A 553 17.96 25.37 -16.03
N GLU A 554 19.26 25.36 -15.76
CA GLU A 554 20.09 26.56 -15.76
C GLU A 554 20.57 26.83 -17.19
N LYS A 555 19.86 27.69 -17.91
CA LYS A 555 20.29 28.14 -19.24
C LYS A 555 21.43 29.15 -19.13
N PRO A 556 22.42 29.14 -20.05
CA PRO A 556 23.38 30.23 -20.21
C PRO A 556 22.67 31.58 -20.35
N LYS A 557 23.25 32.66 -19.81
CA LYS A 557 22.61 33.99 -19.79
C LYS A 557 22.19 34.48 -21.18
N ASP A 558 22.91 34.06 -22.22
CA ASP A 558 22.70 34.50 -23.60
C ASP A 558 21.49 33.83 -24.28
N GLU A 559 21.03 32.69 -23.76
CA GLU A 559 19.85 31.94 -24.23
C GLU A 559 18.61 32.14 -23.34
N SER A 560 18.72 32.99 -22.30
CA SER A 560 17.59 33.28 -21.41
C SER A 560 16.54 34.14 -22.14
N GLU A 561 15.41 33.54 -22.49
CA GLU A 561 14.29 34.26 -23.09
C GLU A 561 13.73 35.30 -22.13
N LYS A 562 13.15 36.40 -22.64
CA LYS A 562 12.58 37.46 -21.78
C LYS A 562 11.44 36.95 -20.89
N GLY A 563 10.71 35.91 -21.30
CA GLY A 563 9.61 35.29 -20.53
C GLY A 563 10.09 34.42 -19.37
N ASP A 564 11.27 33.79 -19.48
CA ASP A 564 11.88 32.94 -18.43
C ASP A 564 12.21 33.75 -17.16
N LYS A 565 12.26 35.09 -17.26
CA LYS A 565 12.51 35.99 -16.12
C LYS A 565 11.28 36.27 -15.27
N GLU A 566 10.08 36.00 -15.78
CA GLU A 566 8.81 36.33 -15.13
C GLU A 566 8.17 35.15 -14.39
N LEU A 567 8.50 33.91 -14.78
CA LEU A 567 7.97 32.68 -14.18
C LEU A 567 9.00 31.98 -13.30
N ASN A 568 8.54 31.23 -12.31
CA ASN A 568 9.41 30.42 -11.45
C ASN A 568 9.69 29.02 -12.05
N ALA A 569 10.04 28.96 -13.35
CA ALA A 569 10.37 27.71 -14.04
C ALA A 569 11.15 27.96 -15.32
N ASN A 570 12.15 27.11 -15.57
CA ASN A 570 12.90 27.00 -16.81
C ASN A 570 12.74 25.58 -17.33
N LEU A 571 11.79 25.37 -18.23
CA LEU A 571 11.44 24.04 -18.74
C LEU A 571 12.36 23.61 -19.88
N GLN A 572 13.02 22.47 -19.71
CA GLN A 572 13.85 21.81 -20.72
C GLN A 572 13.42 20.34 -20.85
N LEU A 573 13.30 19.85 -22.08
CA LEU A 573 13.24 18.40 -22.35
C LEU A 573 14.68 17.88 -22.33
N MET A 574 14.96 16.93 -21.45
CA MET A 574 16.28 16.35 -21.26
C MET A 574 16.51 15.20 -22.23
N ASP A 575 15.59 14.25 -22.25
CA ASP A 575 15.66 13.08 -23.11
C ASP A 575 14.25 12.48 -23.36
N THR A 576 14.13 11.69 -24.42
CA THR A 576 12.96 10.87 -24.72
C THR A 576 13.43 9.45 -24.97
N VAL A 577 12.99 8.52 -24.13
CA VAL A 577 13.34 7.09 -24.22
C VAL A 577 12.10 6.23 -24.41
N GLU A 578 12.29 4.98 -24.82
CA GLU A 578 11.20 4.02 -25.01
C GLU A 578 11.43 2.78 -24.15
N HIS A 579 10.38 2.30 -23.47
CA HIS A 579 10.37 1.00 -22.80
C HIS A 579 9.11 0.23 -23.20
N TYR A 580 9.27 -0.73 -24.10
CA TYR A 580 8.16 -1.53 -24.59
C TYR A 580 7.45 -2.27 -23.45
N GLY A 581 6.12 -2.27 -23.48
CA GLY A 581 5.33 -2.93 -22.44
C GLY A 581 5.41 -2.28 -21.06
N VAL A 582 5.88 -1.03 -20.93
CA VAL A 582 5.93 -0.36 -19.63
C VAL A 582 4.55 -0.29 -18.96
N THR A 583 4.49 -0.78 -17.72
CA THR A 583 3.27 -0.87 -16.91
C THR A 583 3.25 0.08 -15.74
N ASP A 584 4.41 0.27 -15.09
CA ASP A 584 4.58 1.05 -13.87
C ASP A 584 5.91 1.81 -13.91
N ILE A 585 5.97 2.97 -13.26
CA ILE A 585 7.16 3.81 -13.11
C ILE A 585 7.27 4.22 -11.66
N GLU A 586 8.45 4.06 -11.08
CA GLU A 586 8.73 4.36 -9.68
C GLU A 586 10.04 5.15 -9.55
N TRP A 587 9.94 6.33 -8.95
CA TRP A 587 11.12 7.12 -8.56
C TRP A 587 11.71 6.58 -7.27
N ASP A 588 13.04 6.59 -7.19
CA ASP A 588 13.69 6.32 -5.92
C ASP A 588 13.43 7.48 -4.91
N PRO A 589 13.50 7.23 -3.60
CA PRO A 589 13.15 8.23 -2.57
C PRO A 589 14.09 9.45 -2.56
N THR A 590 15.28 9.32 -3.14
CA THR A 590 16.25 10.42 -3.25
C THR A 590 16.05 11.26 -4.50
N GLY A 591 15.35 10.74 -5.52
CA GLY A 591 15.02 11.44 -6.75
C GLY A 591 16.16 11.46 -7.79
N ARG A 592 17.09 10.51 -7.69
CA ARG A 592 18.25 10.32 -8.58
C ARG A 592 17.98 9.31 -9.69
N TYR A 593 17.14 8.32 -9.43
CA TYR A 593 16.89 7.17 -10.29
C TYR A 593 15.41 6.98 -10.56
N VAL A 594 15.10 6.52 -11.77
CA VAL A 594 13.76 6.16 -12.21
C VAL A 594 13.77 4.71 -12.65
N ALA A 595 12.98 3.87 -12.00
CA ALA A 595 12.76 2.50 -12.42
C ALA A 595 11.46 2.42 -13.21
N THR A 596 11.50 1.79 -14.39
CA THR A 596 10.32 1.50 -15.20
C THR A 596 10.16 -0.01 -15.29
N VAL A 597 8.92 -0.51 -15.21
CA VAL A 597 8.63 -1.94 -15.00
C VAL A 597 7.68 -2.44 -16.06
N ALA A 598 8.01 -3.59 -16.66
CA ALA A 598 7.13 -4.40 -17.50
C ALA A 598 6.60 -5.60 -16.69
N SER A 599 5.40 -5.47 -16.14
CA SER A 599 4.85 -6.40 -15.15
C SER A 599 4.12 -7.60 -15.77
N ALA A 600 4.50 -8.79 -15.30
CA ALA A 600 3.86 -10.07 -15.54
C ALA A 600 2.39 -10.13 -15.08
N PHE A 601 1.96 -9.23 -14.17
CA PHE A 601 0.56 -9.11 -13.79
C PHE A 601 -0.33 -8.54 -14.90
N ARG A 602 0.27 -7.85 -15.89
CA ARG A 602 -0.46 -7.19 -16.98
C ARG A 602 -0.30 -7.93 -18.30
N HIS A 603 0.93 -8.32 -18.64
CA HIS A 603 1.24 -9.08 -19.86
C HIS A 603 2.45 -9.98 -19.65
N ARG A 604 2.61 -11.00 -20.51
CA ARG A 604 3.66 -12.03 -20.38
C ARG A 604 4.91 -11.78 -21.23
N MET A 605 4.90 -10.76 -22.09
CA MET A 605 6.01 -10.46 -23.00
C MET A 605 6.98 -9.48 -22.35
N GLU A 606 8.27 -9.65 -22.60
CA GLU A 606 9.34 -8.69 -22.22
C GLU A 606 9.31 -8.25 -20.74
N ASN A 607 8.98 -9.16 -19.82
CA ASN A 607 8.93 -8.82 -18.40
C ASN A 607 10.33 -8.47 -17.86
N GLY A 608 10.41 -7.45 -17.01
CA GLY A 608 11.69 -6.94 -16.52
C GLY A 608 11.57 -5.50 -16.03
N TYR A 609 12.72 -4.84 -15.91
CA TYR A 609 12.77 -3.43 -15.57
C TYR A 609 13.94 -2.72 -16.26
N HIS A 610 13.77 -1.43 -16.50
CA HIS A 610 14.85 -0.51 -16.86
C HIS A 610 15.08 0.47 -15.73
N LEU A 611 16.34 0.78 -15.48
CA LEU A 611 16.78 1.77 -14.51
C LEU A 611 17.44 2.92 -15.25
N TYR A 612 16.86 4.11 -15.14
CA TYR A 612 17.38 5.34 -15.71
C TYR A 612 17.88 6.26 -14.60
N ASP A 613 18.80 7.16 -14.94
CA ASP A 613 19.07 8.34 -14.14
C ASP A 613 17.94 9.38 -14.29
N PHE A 614 18.00 10.46 -13.52
CA PHE A 614 17.01 11.55 -13.58
C PHE A 614 16.99 12.33 -14.90
N LYS A 615 17.98 12.14 -15.79
CA LYS A 615 18.08 12.80 -17.11
C LYS A 615 17.51 11.94 -18.23
N GLY A 616 17.34 10.63 -18.01
CA GLY A 616 16.88 9.66 -19.01
C GLY A 616 17.99 8.73 -19.52
N THR A 617 19.21 8.83 -19.01
CA THR A 617 20.29 7.90 -19.36
C THR A 617 20.02 6.53 -18.78
N LEU A 618 19.97 5.50 -19.64
CA LEU A 618 19.79 4.11 -19.23
C LEU A 618 21.05 3.64 -18.49
N LEU A 619 20.87 3.26 -17.22
CA LEU A 619 21.94 2.71 -16.38
C LEU A 619 21.94 1.19 -16.42
N ARG A 620 20.76 0.57 -16.42
CA ARG A 620 20.61 -0.88 -16.43
C ARG A 620 19.30 -1.33 -17.07
N GLU A 621 19.37 -2.43 -17.78
CA GLU A 621 18.22 -3.16 -18.31
C GLU A 621 18.36 -4.63 -17.92
N GLU A 622 17.32 -5.18 -17.28
CA GLU A 622 17.27 -6.60 -16.94
C GLU A 622 15.94 -7.20 -17.36
N HIS A 623 16.03 -8.22 -18.23
CA HIS A 623 14.91 -9.07 -18.58
C HIS A 623 14.78 -10.20 -17.55
N ILE A 624 13.62 -10.29 -16.90
CA ILE A 624 13.35 -11.27 -15.84
C ILE A 624 11.98 -11.90 -16.10
N ASP A 625 11.99 -13.20 -16.38
CA ASP A 625 10.76 -13.96 -16.59
C ASP A 625 9.83 -13.90 -15.36
N GLY A 626 8.57 -13.59 -15.62
CA GLY A 626 7.56 -13.50 -14.56
C GLY A 626 7.82 -12.36 -13.57
N PHE A 627 8.53 -11.30 -13.95
CA PHE A 627 8.73 -10.13 -13.11
C PHE A 627 7.39 -9.42 -12.81
N LYS A 628 6.96 -9.40 -11.56
CA LYS A 628 5.64 -8.91 -11.14
C LYS A 628 5.70 -7.47 -10.62
N GLN A 629 6.64 -7.14 -9.73
CA GLN A 629 6.74 -5.81 -9.10
C GLN A 629 8.19 -5.40 -8.80
N LEU A 630 8.45 -4.09 -8.91
CA LEU A 630 9.60 -3.42 -8.33
C LEU A 630 9.09 -2.29 -7.44
N LEU A 631 9.53 -2.24 -6.20
CA LEU A 631 9.16 -1.15 -5.28
C LEU A 631 10.41 -0.62 -4.57
N TRP A 632 10.68 0.67 -4.73
CA TRP A 632 11.69 1.36 -3.93
C TRP A 632 11.27 1.42 -2.46
N ARG A 633 12.20 1.11 -1.56
CA ARG A 633 11.99 1.22 -0.12
C ARG A 633 11.90 2.69 0.28
N PRO A 634 10.77 3.19 0.80
CA PRO A 634 10.64 4.59 1.21
C PRO A 634 11.64 4.96 2.30
N ARG A 635 11.97 6.26 2.39
CA ARG A 635 12.80 6.81 3.46
C ARG A 635 11.95 7.69 4.38
N PRO A 636 12.10 7.57 5.72
CA PRO A 636 11.47 8.50 6.64
C PRO A 636 11.98 9.93 6.41
N PRO A 637 11.24 10.94 6.91
CA PRO A 637 11.73 12.31 6.95
C PRO A 637 13.12 12.41 7.57
N THR A 638 13.96 13.27 7.00
CA THR A 638 15.31 13.50 7.53
C THR A 638 15.27 14.01 8.96
N LEU A 639 16.20 13.54 9.78
CA LEU A 639 16.39 13.99 11.16
C LEU A 639 17.17 15.31 11.23
N LEU A 640 17.77 15.75 10.13
CA LEU A 640 18.55 16.98 10.06
C LEU A 640 17.66 18.21 10.22
N SER A 641 18.11 19.15 11.05
CA SER A 641 17.51 20.46 11.20
C SER A 641 17.58 21.27 9.90
N LYS A 642 16.80 22.35 9.81
CA LYS A 642 16.81 23.20 8.61
C LYS A 642 18.15 23.91 8.45
N GLU A 643 18.78 24.22 9.57
CA GLU A 643 20.08 24.87 9.70
C GLU A 643 21.18 23.95 9.19
N GLU A 644 21.22 22.69 9.64
CA GLU A 644 22.18 21.68 9.15
C GLU A 644 22.00 21.42 7.64
N GLN A 645 20.75 21.31 7.17
CA GLN A 645 20.49 21.18 5.73
C GLN A 645 20.94 22.41 4.93
N ALA A 646 20.91 23.61 5.51
CA ALA A 646 21.42 24.81 4.86
C ALA A 646 22.95 24.82 4.84
N GLU A 647 23.59 24.37 5.91
CA GLU A 647 25.05 24.24 6.01
C GLU A 647 25.60 23.21 5.02
N ILE A 648 24.98 22.03 4.92
CA ILE A 648 25.37 20.99 3.93
C ILE A 648 25.28 21.55 2.51
N ARG A 649 24.21 22.29 2.18
CA ARG A 649 24.06 22.93 0.86
C ARG A 649 25.13 23.97 0.59
N LYS A 650 25.56 24.72 1.61
CA LYS A 650 26.65 25.70 1.48
C LYS A 650 28.01 25.03 1.22
N ASN A 651 28.25 23.88 1.84
CA ASN A 651 29.50 23.13 1.76
C ASN A 651 29.48 22.00 0.74
N LEU A 652 28.48 21.95 -0.15
CA LEU A 652 28.24 20.84 -1.08
C LEU A 652 29.45 20.51 -1.96
N ARG A 653 30.23 21.51 -2.38
CA ARG A 653 31.44 21.33 -3.18
C ARG A 653 32.51 20.49 -2.47
N ASN A 654 32.61 20.57 -1.16
CA ASN A 654 33.58 19.78 -0.39
C ASN A 654 33.14 18.31 -0.30
N TYR A 655 31.84 18.08 -0.11
CA TYR A 655 31.28 16.73 -0.09
C TYR A 655 31.31 16.07 -1.48
N SER A 656 31.04 16.83 -2.55
CA SER A 656 31.09 16.33 -3.93
C SER A 656 32.42 15.66 -4.23
N LYS A 657 33.54 16.32 -3.92
CA LYS A 657 34.89 15.78 -4.17
C LYS A 657 35.09 14.40 -3.53
N VAL A 658 34.62 14.21 -2.30
CA VAL A 658 34.73 12.92 -1.60
C VAL A 658 33.93 11.83 -2.32
N PHE A 659 32.71 12.16 -2.79
CA PHE A 659 31.90 11.21 -3.55
C PHE A 659 32.47 10.92 -4.94
N ASP A 660 32.99 11.94 -5.62
CA ASP A 660 33.62 11.81 -6.94
C ASP A 660 34.87 10.90 -6.85
N GLU A 661 35.70 11.07 -5.82
CA GLU A 661 36.84 10.19 -5.53
C GLU A 661 36.42 8.74 -5.23
N GLN A 662 35.33 8.55 -4.46
CA GLN A 662 34.80 7.22 -4.14
C GLN A 662 34.23 6.52 -5.38
N ASP A 663 33.45 7.23 -6.20
CA ASP A 663 32.88 6.71 -7.44
C ASP A 663 33.98 6.35 -8.46
N LEU A 664 35.02 7.19 -8.58
CA LEU A 664 36.18 6.89 -9.42
C LEU A 664 36.95 5.65 -8.93
N ALA A 665 37.17 5.54 -7.62
CA ALA A 665 37.85 4.38 -7.03
C ALA A 665 37.06 3.09 -7.25
N LYS A 666 35.73 3.12 -7.08
CA LYS A 666 34.85 1.97 -7.37
C LYS A 666 34.96 1.56 -8.84
N ARG A 667 34.80 2.50 -9.77
CA ARG A 667 34.91 2.24 -11.22
C ARG A 667 36.27 1.67 -11.61
N SER A 668 37.36 2.21 -11.06
CA SER A 668 38.72 1.70 -11.28
C SER A 668 38.89 0.27 -10.76
N SER A 669 38.37 -0.03 -9.57
CA SER A 669 38.44 -1.38 -8.98
C SER A 669 37.64 -2.42 -9.76
N ALA A 670 36.44 -2.07 -10.23
CA ALA A 670 35.58 -2.92 -11.05
C ALA A 670 36.26 -3.23 -12.40
N ASN A 671 36.83 -2.21 -13.06
CA ASN A 671 37.60 -2.39 -14.28
C ASN A 671 38.80 -3.32 -14.06
N ARG A 672 39.52 -3.18 -12.94
CA ARG A 672 40.66 -4.05 -12.61
C ARG A 672 40.23 -5.52 -12.42
N ALA A 673 39.13 -5.77 -11.72
CA ALA A 673 38.63 -7.13 -11.50
C ALA A 673 38.21 -7.81 -12.82
N VAL A 674 37.59 -7.04 -13.74
CA VAL A 674 37.25 -7.55 -15.09
C VAL A 674 38.51 -7.87 -15.89
N VAL A 675 39.53 -7.01 -15.84
CA VAL A 675 40.81 -7.24 -16.52
C VAL A 675 41.52 -8.47 -15.95
N GLU A 676 41.51 -8.65 -14.63
CA GLU A 676 42.12 -9.80 -13.96
C GLU A 676 41.38 -11.12 -14.31
N ALA A 677 40.04 -11.13 -14.29
CA ALA A 677 39.25 -12.29 -14.70
C ALA A 677 39.48 -12.64 -16.18
N ARG A 678 39.54 -11.65 -17.07
CA ARG A 678 39.88 -11.86 -18.49
C ARG A 678 41.28 -12.45 -18.65
N ARG A 679 42.24 -11.98 -17.85
CA ARG A 679 43.61 -12.51 -17.84
C ARG A 679 43.65 -13.95 -17.35
N GLU A 680 42.95 -14.29 -16.27
CA GLU A 680 42.85 -15.66 -15.76
C GLU A 680 42.23 -16.60 -16.80
N MET A 681 41.14 -16.20 -17.46
CA MET A 681 40.51 -16.98 -18.54
C MET A 681 41.45 -17.17 -19.73
N LEU A 682 42.21 -16.13 -20.10
CA LEU A 682 43.20 -16.23 -21.17
C LEU A 682 44.35 -17.18 -20.77
N GLU A 683 44.82 -17.11 -19.53
CA GLU A 683 45.85 -18.02 -18.99
C GLU A 683 45.35 -19.46 -18.88
N GLU A 684 44.08 -19.69 -18.54
CA GLU A 684 43.43 -21.00 -18.56
C GLU A 684 43.31 -21.55 -19.99
N TRP A 685 42.84 -20.73 -20.93
CA TRP A 685 42.79 -21.08 -22.35
C TRP A 685 44.17 -21.43 -22.91
N ASN A 686 45.19 -20.63 -22.59
CA ASN A 686 46.56 -20.88 -23.03
C ASN A 686 47.11 -22.18 -22.43
N ARG A 687 46.89 -22.44 -21.15
CA ARG A 687 47.28 -23.71 -20.50
C ARG A 687 46.60 -24.91 -21.14
N TRP A 688 45.29 -24.82 -21.38
CA TRP A 688 44.54 -25.87 -22.08
C TRP A 688 45.09 -26.09 -23.50
N ARG A 689 45.36 -25.01 -24.24
CA ARG A 689 45.93 -25.08 -25.59
C ARG A 689 47.30 -25.75 -25.59
N GLU A 690 48.18 -25.40 -24.65
CA GLU A 690 49.49 -26.03 -24.49
C GLU A 690 49.38 -27.51 -24.16
N GLU A 691 48.45 -27.90 -23.29
CA GLU A 691 48.20 -29.31 -22.95
C GLU A 691 47.68 -30.09 -24.16
N VAL A 692 46.74 -29.53 -24.92
CA VAL A 692 46.22 -30.12 -26.15
C VAL A 692 47.32 -30.27 -27.21
N ILE A 693 48.15 -29.25 -27.42
CA ILE A 693 49.29 -29.32 -28.33
C ILE A 693 50.24 -30.45 -27.90
N ARG A 694 50.62 -30.52 -26.61
CA ARG A 694 51.50 -31.57 -26.10
C ARG A 694 50.92 -32.97 -26.32
N ARG A 695 49.62 -33.15 -26.08
CA ARG A 695 48.93 -34.42 -26.28
C ARG A 695 48.91 -34.83 -27.76
N LEU A 696 48.66 -33.89 -28.67
CA LEU A 696 48.69 -34.14 -30.11
C LEU A 696 50.10 -34.48 -30.62
N GLU A 697 51.15 -33.90 -30.02
CA GLU A 697 52.55 -34.27 -30.29
C GLU A 697 52.86 -35.71 -29.84
N GLU A 698 52.32 -36.12 -28.68
CA GLU A 698 52.48 -37.49 -28.17
C GLU A 698 51.70 -38.53 -28.98
N GLU A 699 50.53 -38.18 -29.52
CA GLU A 699 49.67 -39.06 -30.32
C GLU A 699 50.07 -39.12 -31.82
N GLY A 700 51.00 -38.26 -32.28
CA GLY A 700 51.52 -38.23 -33.65
C GLY A 700 50.52 -37.72 -34.69
N ALA A 701 49.57 -36.87 -34.28
CA ALA A 701 48.48 -36.37 -35.11
C ALA A 701 48.87 -35.05 -35.83
N ASP A 702 49.79 -35.13 -36.80
CA ASP A 702 50.42 -33.97 -37.45
C ASP A 702 49.43 -32.96 -38.09
N LEU A 703 48.29 -33.44 -38.60
CA LEU A 703 47.23 -32.62 -39.20
C LEU A 703 46.45 -31.80 -38.16
N GLU A 704 46.23 -32.39 -36.99
CA GLU A 704 45.51 -31.75 -35.87
C GLU A 704 46.46 -30.82 -35.10
N LEU A 705 47.74 -31.18 -35.05
CA LEU A 705 48.81 -30.37 -34.45
C LEU A 705 49.04 -29.05 -35.19
N SER A 706 49.08 -29.08 -36.53
CA SER A 706 49.20 -27.87 -37.36
C SER A 706 47.98 -26.96 -37.19
N ALA A 707 46.77 -27.53 -37.17
CA ALA A 707 45.55 -26.78 -36.89
C ALA A 707 45.54 -26.16 -35.47
N ALA A 708 45.98 -26.90 -34.43
CA ALA A 708 46.05 -26.40 -33.05
C ALA A 708 47.12 -25.29 -32.85
N LYS A 709 48.20 -25.31 -33.64
CA LYS A 709 49.23 -24.26 -33.69
C LYS A 709 48.76 -23.00 -34.44
N GLY A 710 47.59 -23.06 -35.11
CA GLY A 710 47.04 -21.94 -35.87
C GLY A 710 47.56 -21.87 -37.30
N GLU A 711 48.23 -22.93 -37.78
CA GLU A 711 48.71 -23.03 -39.15
C GLU A 711 47.58 -23.60 -40.01
N THR A 712 46.94 -22.75 -40.82
CA THR A 712 45.98 -23.20 -41.82
C THR A 712 46.72 -24.01 -42.89
N PRO A 713 46.35 -25.28 -43.15
CA PRO A 713 46.95 -26.02 -44.25
C PRO A 713 46.49 -25.42 -45.58
N GLY A 714 47.37 -24.67 -46.26
CA GLY A 714 47.22 -24.30 -47.68
C GLY A 714 46.95 -22.83 -48.02
N VAL A 715 47.22 -21.86 -47.15
CA VAL A 715 47.19 -20.43 -47.55
C VAL A 715 48.62 -19.93 -47.71
N ALA A 716 48.99 -19.62 -48.94
CA ALA A 716 50.26 -18.98 -49.30
C ALA A 716 50.37 -17.61 -48.63
N GLU A 717 51.60 -17.21 -48.31
CA GLU A 717 51.98 -15.84 -47.93
C GLU A 717 51.36 -14.84 -48.90
N ASP A 718 50.30 -14.16 -48.48
CA ASP A 718 49.93 -12.87 -49.05
C ASP A 718 49.81 -11.86 -47.91
N GLY A 719 50.66 -10.84 -47.99
CA GLY A 719 51.02 -9.95 -46.89
C GLY A 719 49.95 -8.93 -46.57
N HIS A 720 48.93 -9.33 -45.82
CA HIS A 720 48.12 -8.42 -45.02
C HIS A 720 48.15 -8.87 -43.56
N LEU A 721 49.24 -8.50 -42.88
CA LEU A 721 49.21 -8.28 -41.44
C LEU A 721 48.25 -7.11 -41.19
N GLU A 722 47.01 -7.41 -40.78
CA GLU A 722 46.25 -6.43 -40.00
C GLU A 722 46.94 -6.32 -38.64
N GLU A 723 47.90 -5.40 -38.53
CA GLU A 723 48.30 -4.85 -37.24
C GLU A 723 47.06 -4.19 -36.64
N ILE A 724 46.41 -4.89 -35.71
CA ILE A 724 45.49 -4.28 -34.78
C ILE A 724 46.39 -3.52 -33.79
N GLU A 725 46.76 -2.29 -34.14
CA GLU A 725 47.25 -1.32 -33.16
C GLU A 725 46.09 -0.97 -32.23
N GLU A 726 46.03 -1.66 -31.09
CA GLU A 726 45.16 -1.28 -29.98
C GLU A 726 45.74 -0.02 -29.36
N ILE A 727 45.30 1.15 -29.84
CA ILE A 727 45.60 2.44 -29.24
C ILE A 727 44.89 2.48 -27.88
N VAL A 728 45.63 2.16 -26.82
CA VAL A 728 45.20 2.43 -25.45
C VAL A 728 45.48 3.90 -25.16
N GLU A 729 44.50 4.77 -25.40
CA GLU A 729 44.55 6.16 -24.90
C GLU A 729 44.36 6.15 -23.38
N GLU A 730 45.47 6.09 -22.65
CA GLU A 730 45.50 6.45 -21.23
C GLU A 730 45.47 7.98 -21.15
N ILE A 731 44.29 8.56 -20.89
CA ILE A 731 44.16 9.99 -20.58
C ILE A 731 44.75 10.22 -19.19
N ILE A 732 46.04 10.57 -19.13
CA ILE A 732 46.78 10.73 -17.87
C ILE A 732 46.52 12.08 -17.18
N GLU A 733 46.08 13.13 -17.89
CA GLU A 733 45.73 14.41 -17.27
C GLU A 733 44.91 15.31 -18.22
N GLU A 734 43.71 15.75 -17.81
CA GLU A 734 42.94 16.79 -18.49
C GLU A 734 43.11 18.10 -17.71
N SER A 735 43.90 19.04 -18.25
CA SER A 735 44.05 20.39 -17.71
C SER A 735 43.22 21.38 -18.54
N GLU A 736 42.13 21.88 -17.97
CA GLU A 736 41.39 23.03 -18.51
C GLU A 736 42.19 24.33 -18.29
N GLU A 737 42.78 24.89 -19.36
CA GLU A 737 43.15 26.30 -19.38
C GLU A 737 41.94 27.14 -19.81
N VAL A 738 41.48 27.97 -18.87
CA VAL A 738 40.47 29.00 -19.11
C VAL A 738 41.07 30.09 -20.00
N MET A 739 40.43 30.38 -21.14
CA MET A 739 40.64 31.64 -21.87
C MET A 739 39.33 32.41 -22.04
#